data_AF-A0AA35VTY1-F1
#
_entry.id   AF-A0AA35VTY1-F1
#
_cell.length_a   1.000
_cell.length_b   1.000
_cell.length_c   1.000
_cell.angle_alpha   90.00
_cell.angle_beta   90.00
_cell.angle_gamma   90.00
#
_symmetry.space_group_name_H-M   'P 1'
#
loop_
_entity.id
_entity.type
_entity.pdbx_description
1 polymer ?
#
loop_
_entity_poly.entity_id
_entity_poly.type
_entity_poly.pdbx_seq_one_letter_code
_entity_poly.pdbx_strand_id
1 'polypeptide(L)'
;MYIPSFVFGENHRDNLKISLEDINLATNNFSDNNLIGRGGSARVYRGEVTRANRCHTVAAKRLNSDGGQHKNEFMTELEILQDYKHESVISLVGFCYEIVENIIVYEFASRGSLVMHLKDYALTWMKRLQISIDIASGLDFLHGSGGDRQEVVIHRDIKSSSILLTDDWKAKICDFGLSLISPINSEMDFVTDNACGAINYRDPVYLKLGYLTAHSDIYSFGVVLIEILCGRLVHEDNSIQIADLTDLYKNHYENGTLNEIVFGGIKEQVVPESLITFQNLAYECLYHEREKRPTTHDVLLRLKKALEFQEDYVIWKPKLPNDYEEIFKMSNSCDVYSTEKKKELYNMLCKGILLQHDKVLFSLGDNGERNEMISARKFSYKHSLSHKWQSIPESRFPKVAKMSDLSNLKIRLKIRPQLLARGVNYSVRLFFKFCGPRKSLAKGMYVNLKYKLGIETLHAYFATWREDGWMMIELCRFSIDKEDIDFEFLLESFSRCYCGSRAIYVEGIQFLAIDNVKDEEIDELKNVPKVLKSDLNVVQLQKLPTNCEEIFNDGEKILLLVNGKKHLMLSAKAALLEYPNAMPFQMKPSTQSRFGEEIELLPQQVLRINCRIKSEWLSGDTECPRPWNLHDTNQAPKQRADGWMEVRVWKLNSKHKLENDHFHVKLKLIIYEGTMSGLILCGLEFRAM
;
A
#
# COMPACT_ATOMS: atom_id res chain seq x y z
N MET A 1 -40.59 -45.73 20.92
CA MET A 1 -39.15 -45.92 21.22
C MET A 1 -38.54 -46.61 20.01
N TYR A 2 -38.02 -45.82 19.07
CA TYR A 2 -37.37 -46.27 17.85
C TYR A 2 -36.10 -45.42 17.76
N ILE A 3 -34.93 -46.02 17.97
CA ILE A 3 -33.64 -45.38 17.80
C ILE A 3 -33.23 -45.67 16.36
N PRO A 4 -33.15 -44.67 15.46
CA PRO A 4 -32.56 -44.90 14.16
C PRO A 4 -31.06 -45.15 14.37
N SER A 5 -30.62 -46.35 14.02
CA SER A 5 -29.23 -46.72 13.89
C SER A 5 -28.60 -45.96 12.73
N PHE A 6 -27.91 -44.85 13.01
CA PHE A 6 -26.98 -44.23 12.06
C PHE A 6 -25.57 -44.76 12.30
N VAL A 7 -25.14 -45.63 11.39
CA VAL A 7 -23.75 -46.09 11.27
C VAL A 7 -22.97 -45.00 10.52
N PHE A 8 -22.32 -44.11 11.26
CA PHE A 8 -21.24 -43.27 10.74
C PHE A 8 -19.91 -44.03 10.89
N GLY A 9 -19.06 -43.99 9.85
CA GLY A 9 -17.81 -44.75 9.79
C GLY A 9 -16.88 -44.49 10.97
N GLU A 10 -16.51 -45.55 11.69
CA GLU A 10 -15.68 -45.53 12.91
C GLU A 10 -14.31 -44.84 12.69
N ASN A 11 -13.79 -44.81 11.46
CA ASN A 11 -12.42 -44.39 11.16
C ASN A 11 -12.11 -42.88 11.27
N HIS A 12 -13.10 -41.99 11.29
CA HIS A 12 -12.85 -40.54 11.40
C HIS A 12 -12.81 -40.01 12.84
N ARG A 13 -13.46 -40.71 13.79
CA ARG A 13 -13.57 -40.26 15.19
C ARG A 13 -12.29 -40.52 16.00
N ASP A 14 -11.54 -41.57 15.66
CA ASP A 14 -10.37 -41.98 16.43
C ASP A 14 -9.21 -40.97 16.41
N ASN A 15 -9.07 -40.18 15.33
CA ASN A 15 -8.00 -39.20 15.19
C ASN A 15 -8.16 -37.93 16.07
N LEU A 16 -9.36 -37.71 16.63
CA LEU A 16 -9.68 -36.55 17.48
C LEU A 16 -9.92 -36.94 18.95
N LYS A 17 -9.86 -38.22 19.27
CA LYS A 17 -10.00 -38.70 20.64
C LYS A 17 -8.73 -38.37 21.43
N ILE A 18 -8.90 -37.71 22.57
CA ILE A 18 -7.84 -37.38 23.51
C ILE A 18 -8.08 -38.19 24.78
N SER A 19 -7.02 -38.77 25.36
CA SER A 19 -7.15 -39.52 26.61
C SER A 19 -7.50 -38.59 27.77
N LEU A 20 -8.24 -39.09 28.77
CA LEU A 20 -8.50 -38.33 29.99
C LEU A 20 -7.19 -37.96 30.71
N GLU A 21 -6.17 -38.81 30.64
CA GLU A 21 -4.84 -38.56 31.20
C GLU A 21 -4.19 -37.32 30.57
N ASP A 22 -4.21 -37.20 29.24
CA ASP A 22 -3.65 -36.03 28.56
C ASP A 22 -4.41 -34.74 28.89
N ILE A 23 -5.75 -34.80 29.01
CA ILE A 23 -6.56 -33.63 29.38
C ILE A 23 -6.28 -33.24 30.85
N ASN A 24 -6.14 -34.21 31.74
CA ASN A 24 -5.75 -33.96 33.13
C ASN A 24 -4.39 -33.27 33.20
N LEU A 25 -3.39 -33.76 32.46
CA LEU A 25 -2.07 -33.12 32.38
C LEU A 25 -2.17 -31.70 31.81
N ALA A 26 -2.89 -31.52 30.70
CA ALA A 26 -3.04 -30.22 30.04
C ALA A 26 -3.74 -29.18 30.91
N THR A 27 -4.71 -29.58 31.72
CA THR A 27 -5.53 -28.69 32.57
C THR A 27 -5.05 -28.62 34.02
N ASN A 28 -3.94 -29.28 34.36
CA ASN A 28 -3.44 -29.44 35.73
C ASN A 28 -4.53 -30.02 36.66
N ASN A 29 -5.08 -31.18 36.29
CA ASN A 29 -6.16 -31.89 36.98
C ASN A 29 -7.42 -31.04 37.18
N PHE A 30 -7.83 -30.29 36.15
CA PHE A 30 -8.97 -29.36 36.23
C PHE A 30 -8.85 -28.38 37.41
N SER A 31 -7.64 -27.86 37.65
CA SER A 31 -7.38 -26.88 38.72
C SER A 31 -8.32 -25.68 38.60
N ASP A 32 -8.83 -25.20 39.74
CA ASP A 32 -9.62 -23.97 39.80
C ASP A 32 -8.86 -22.75 39.25
N ASN A 33 -7.53 -22.75 39.28
CA ASN A 33 -6.70 -21.70 38.65
C ASN A 33 -6.83 -21.67 37.12
N ASN A 34 -7.23 -22.79 36.52
CA ASN A 34 -7.46 -22.92 35.09
C ASN A 34 -8.96 -22.81 34.72
N LEU A 35 -9.86 -22.62 35.69
CA LEU A 35 -11.29 -22.47 35.42
C LEU A 35 -11.55 -21.12 34.74
N ILE A 36 -11.99 -21.15 33.48
CA ILE A 36 -12.28 -19.96 32.67
C ILE A 36 -13.77 -19.75 32.42
N GLY A 37 -14.60 -20.76 32.69
CA GLY A 37 -16.05 -20.66 32.54
C GLY A 37 -16.80 -21.64 33.44
N ARG A 38 -17.93 -21.21 33.99
CA ARG A 38 -18.82 -22.04 34.79
C ARG A 38 -20.26 -21.85 34.30
N GLY A 39 -20.81 -22.88 33.67
CA GLY A 39 -22.21 -22.95 33.25
C GLY A 39 -23.03 -23.87 34.15
N GLY A 40 -24.34 -23.97 33.87
CA GLY A 40 -25.25 -24.87 34.59
C GLY A 40 -24.97 -26.35 34.34
N SER A 41 -24.56 -26.71 33.12
CA SER A 41 -24.32 -28.09 32.68
C SER A 41 -22.84 -28.45 32.47
N ALA A 42 -21.92 -27.46 32.55
CA ALA A 42 -20.52 -27.66 32.24
C ALA A 42 -19.58 -26.70 32.98
N ARG A 43 -18.31 -27.10 33.12
CA ARG A 43 -17.19 -26.23 33.51
C ARG A 43 -16.15 -26.21 32.39
N VAL A 44 -15.57 -25.05 32.12
CA VAL A 44 -14.59 -24.85 31.05
C VAL A 44 -13.25 -24.50 31.66
N TYR A 45 -12.21 -25.26 31.30
CA TYR A 45 -10.85 -25.10 31.82
C TYR A 45 -9.89 -24.75 30.70
N ARG A 46 -8.98 -23.83 30.96
CA ARG A 46 -7.81 -23.57 30.12
C ARG A 46 -6.86 -24.76 30.22
N GLY A 47 -6.35 -25.23 29.10
CA GLY A 47 -5.33 -26.26 29.05
C GLY A 47 -4.21 -25.92 28.07
N GLU A 48 -3.08 -26.58 28.21
CA GLU A 48 -1.94 -26.51 27.29
C GLU A 48 -1.66 -27.89 26.71
N VAL A 49 -1.84 -28.06 25.40
CA VAL A 49 -1.59 -29.33 24.70
C VAL A 49 -0.36 -29.18 23.83
N THR A 50 0.60 -30.10 23.97
CA THR A 50 1.79 -30.13 23.11
C THR A 50 1.55 -31.03 21.90
N ARG A 51 1.55 -30.47 20.70
CA ARG A 51 1.45 -31.22 19.43
C ARG A 51 2.53 -30.74 18.48
N ALA A 52 3.24 -31.68 17.83
CA ALA A 52 4.31 -31.37 16.88
C ALA A 52 5.35 -30.35 17.40
N ASN A 53 5.77 -30.49 18.67
CA ASN A 53 6.71 -29.59 19.37
C ASN A 53 6.24 -28.12 19.50
N ARG A 54 4.94 -27.84 19.40
CA ARG A 54 4.34 -26.54 19.74
C ARG A 54 3.32 -26.71 20.85
N CYS A 55 3.35 -25.78 21.81
CA CYS A 55 2.36 -25.68 22.87
C CYS A 55 1.15 -24.91 22.33
N HIS A 56 -0.02 -25.53 22.37
CA HIS A 56 -1.28 -24.93 21.94
C HIS A 56 -2.19 -24.79 23.16
N THR A 57 -2.62 -23.55 23.43
CA THR A 57 -3.64 -23.33 24.44
C THR A 57 -5.00 -23.79 23.92
N VAL A 58 -5.73 -24.51 24.75
CA VAL A 58 -7.06 -25.07 24.46
C VAL A 58 -8.05 -24.72 25.55
N ALA A 59 -9.35 -24.85 25.25
CA ALA A 59 -10.42 -24.78 26.23
C ALA A 59 -11.12 -26.14 26.35
N ALA A 60 -11.04 -26.78 27.52
CA ALA A 60 -11.67 -28.07 27.81
C ALA A 60 -13.00 -27.86 28.55
N LYS A 61 -14.13 -28.03 27.86
CA LYS A 61 -15.47 -28.03 28.45
C LYS A 61 -15.80 -29.44 28.94
N ARG A 62 -15.79 -29.58 30.26
CA ARG A 62 -16.16 -30.81 30.98
C ARG A 62 -17.61 -30.72 31.41
N LEU A 63 -18.45 -31.62 30.89
CA LEU A 63 -19.86 -31.69 31.26
C LEU A 63 -20.05 -32.29 32.65
N ASN A 64 -21.10 -31.87 33.35
CA ASN A 64 -21.42 -32.41 34.67
C ASN A 64 -21.86 -33.88 34.59
N SER A 65 -21.37 -34.70 35.53
CA SER A 65 -21.65 -36.14 35.61
C SER A 65 -22.99 -36.39 36.31
N ASP A 66 -24.09 -35.97 35.67
CA ASP A 66 -25.44 -36.01 36.24
C ASP A 66 -26.25 -37.21 35.71
N GLY A 67 -25.68 -38.42 35.75
CA GLY A 67 -26.38 -39.66 35.37
C GLY A 67 -26.71 -39.78 33.86
N GLY A 68 -25.97 -39.08 33.00
CA GLY A 68 -26.12 -39.16 31.54
C GLY A 68 -27.14 -38.20 30.93
N GLN A 69 -27.75 -37.31 31.72
CA GLN A 69 -28.72 -36.31 31.25
C GLN A 69 -28.18 -35.42 30.12
N HIS A 70 -26.90 -35.05 30.19
CA HIS A 70 -26.22 -34.20 29.20
C HIS A 70 -25.55 -34.98 28.05
N LYS A 71 -25.78 -36.30 27.95
CA LYS A 71 -25.15 -37.12 26.90
C LYS A 71 -25.61 -36.72 25.51
N ASN A 72 -26.89 -36.38 25.34
CA ASN A 72 -27.40 -35.92 24.05
C ASN A 72 -26.76 -34.58 23.67
N GLU A 73 -26.65 -33.64 24.61
CA GLU A 73 -25.99 -32.35 24.39
C GLU A 73 -24.54 -32.51 23.94
N PHE A 74 -23.80 -33.43 24.58
CA PHE A 74 -22.44 -33.78 24.17
C PHE A 74 -22.38 -34.28 22.72
N MET A 75 -23.24 -35.23 22.37
CA MET A 75 -23.23 -35.86 21.04
C MET A 75 -23.62 -34.87 19.95
N THR A 76 -24.65 -34.05 20.19
CA THR A 76 -25.09 -33.00 19.27
C THR A 76 -24.00 -31.96 19.05
N GLU A 77 -23.38 -31.47 20.12
CA GLU A 77 -22.29 -30.49 20.01
C GLU A 77 -21.09 -31.07 19.26
N LEU A 78 -20.72 -32.33 19.55
CA LEU A 78 -19.62 -33.00 18.86
C LEU A 78 -19.88 -33.20 17.37
N GLU A 79 -21.10 -33.61 16.99
CA GLU A 79 -21.51 -33.80 15.60
C GLU A 79 -21.45 -32.50 14.81
N ILE A 80 -22.04 -31.42 15.35
CA ILE A 80 -22.01 -30.10 14.70
C ILE A 80 -20.58 -29.62 14.50
N LEU A 81 -19.73 -29.70 15.52
CA LEU A 81 -18.36 -29.20 15.40
C LEU A 81 -17.47 -30.04 14.48
N GLN A 82 -17.80 -31.31 14.26
CA GLN A 82 -17.09 -32.16 13.31
C GLN A 82 -17.46 -31.79 11.86
N ASP A 83 -18.74 -31.52 11.59
CA ASP A 83 -19.27 -31.43 10.23
C ASP A 83 -19.51 -29.99 9.74
N TYR A 84 -19.62 -29.02 10.66
CA TYR A 84 -19.96 -27.62 10.40
C TYR A 84 -18.78 -26.69 10.72
N LYS A 85 -17.76 -26.72 9.85
CA LYS A 85 -16.54 -25.90 10.00
C LYS A 85 -16.68 -24.56 9.29
N HIS A 86 -16.60 -23.46 10.05
CA HIS A 86 -16.68 -22.09 9.55
C HIS A 86 -15.81 -21.17 10.40
N GLU A 87 -15.33 -20.04 9.83
CA GLU A 87 -14.43 -19.13 10.57
C GLU A 87 -15.06 -18.55 11.84
N SER A 88 -16.37 -18.26 11.79
CA SER A 88 -17.18 -17.76 12.91
C SER A 88 -17.87 -18.85 13.74
N VAL A 89 -17.44 -20.11 13.61
CA VAL A 89 -17.84 -21.22 14.50
C VAL A 89 -16.60 -21.67 15.26
N ILE A 90 -16.74 -21.95 16.56
CA ILE A 90 -15.61 -22.41 17.38
C ILE A 90 -15.09 -23.76 16.85
N SER A 91 -13.77 -23.91 16.74
CA SER A 91 -13.17 -25.13 16.19
C SER A 91 -13.00 -26.21 17.25
N LEU A 92 -13.36 -27.45 16.91
CA LEU A 92 -13.03 -28.63 17.68
C LEU A 92 -11.54 -29.00 17.54
N VAL A 93 -10.84 -29.10 18.66
CA VAL A 93 -9.47 -29.63 18.74
C VAL A 93 -9.49 -31.13 19.01
N GLY A 94 -10.40 -31.59 19.86
CA GLY A 94 -10.59 -33.01 20.17
C GLY A 94 -11.66 -33.24 21.23
N PHE A 95 -11.84 -34.48 21.63
CA PHE A 95 -12.83 -34.85 22.65
C PHE A 95 -12.37 -36.04 23.49
N CYS A 96 -12.90 -36.15 24.70
CA CYS A 96 -12.81 -37.35 25.54
C CYS A 96 -14.22 -37.85 25.84
N TYR A 97 -14.43 -39.13 25.57
CA TYR A 97 -15.69 -39.83 25.83
C TYR A 97 -15.38 -41.13 26.57
N GLU A 98 -15.61 -41.11 27.88
CA GLU A 98 -15.43 -42.22 28.81
C GLU A 98 -16.70 -42.39 29.68
N ILE A 99 -16.82 -43.50 30.43
CA ILE A 99 -18.08 -43.90 31.10
C ILE A 99 -18.68 -42.80 31.98
N VAL A 100 -17.84 -41.99 32.64
CA VAL A 100 -18.27 -40.91 33.55
C VAL A 100 -17.80 -39.52 33.16
N GLU A 101 -16.99 -39.41 32.09
CA GLU A 101 -16.35 -38.16 31.65
C GLU A 101 -16.66 -37.87 30.18
N ASN A 102 -17.31 -36.73 29.94
CA ASN A 102 -17.61 -36.21 28.61
C ASN A 102 -16.99 -34.82 28.50
N ILE A 103 -15.94 -34.69 27.70
CA ILE A 103 -15.16 -33.45 27.57
C ILE A 103 -14.99 -33.10 26.09
N ILE A 104 -15.33 -31.87 25.75
CA ILE A 104 -15.08 -31.29 24.42
C ILE A 104 -13.92 -30.30 24.55
N VAL A 105 -12.93 -30.42 23.67
CA VAL A 105 -11.74 -29.55 23.66
C VAL A 105 -11.80 -28.65 22.44
N TYR A 106 -11.89 -27.34 22.66
CA TYR A 106 -11.95 -26.31 21.63
C TYR A 106 -10.62 -25.60 21.43
N GLU A 107 -10.52 -24.88 20.31
CA GLU A 107 -9.55 -23.79 20.19
C GLU A 107 -9.77 -22.75 21.31
N PHE A 108 -8.69 -22.12 21.77
CA PHE A 108 -8.77 -21.12 22.84
C PHE A 108 -9.02 -19.72 22.29
N ALA A 109 -10.23 -19.20 22.50
CA ALA A 109 -10.58 -17.82 22.21
C ALA A 109 -10.11 -16.89 23.35
N SER A 110 -8.96 -16.25 23.15
CA SER A 110 -8.19 -15.60 24.21
C SER A 110 -8.84 -14.38 24.87
N ARG A 111 -9.83 -13.74 24.23
CA ARG A 111 -10.59 -12.63 24.82
C ARG A 111 -11.81 -13.09 25.61
N GLY A 112 -12.11 -14.38 25.66
CA GLY A 112 -13.28 -14.89 26.36
C GLY A 112 -14.58 -14.51 25.66
N SER A 113 -15.68 -14.42 26.40
CA SER A 113 -17.01 -14.16 25.83
C SER A 113 -17.29 -12.67 25.58
N LEU A 114 -18.15 -12.38 24.62
CA LEU A 114 -18.58 -11.02 24.26
C LEU A 114 -19.15 -10.26 25.47
N VAL A 115 -19.80 -10.96 26.42
CA VAL A 115 -20.32 -10.39 27.67
C VAL A 115 -19.28 -9.53 28.40
N MET A 116 -18.01 -9.98 28.43
CA MET A 116 -16.94 -9.31 29.16
C MET A 116 -16.56 -7.95 28.56
N HIS A 117 -16.97 -7.67 27.31
CA HIS A 117 -16.52 -6.52 26.52
C HIS A 117 -17.63 -5.53 26.17
N LEU A 118 -18.90 -5.83 26.49
CA LEU A 118 -20.04 -4.96 26.09
C LEU A 118 -19.89 -3.51 26.61
N LYS A 119 -19.32 -3.34 27.81
CA LYS A 119 -19.05 -2.05 28.46
C LYS A 119 -17.64 -1.49 28.18
N ASP A 120 -16.83 -2.20 27.39
CA ASP A 120 -15.46 -1.77 27.10
C ASP A 120 -15.45 -0.64 26.05
N TYR A 121 -14.79 0.46 26.38
CA TYR A 121 -14.56 1.59 25.47
C TYR A 121 -13.58 1.24 24.34
N ALA A 122 -12.72 0.23 24.52
CA ALA A 122 -11.82 -0.27 23.48
C ALA A 122 -12.56 -1.10 22.40
N LEU A 123 -13.80 -1.51 22.68
CA LEU A 123 -14.71 -2.13 21.72
C LEU A 123 -15.44 -1.03 20.91
N THR A 124 -14.72 -0.47 19.95
CA THR A 124 -15.19 0.60 19.05
C THR A 124 -16.40 0.19 18.22
N TRP A 125 -17.12 1.16 17.66
CA TRP A 125 -18.29 0.87 16.81
C TRP A 125 -17.96 -0.03 15.61
N MET A 126 -16.82 0.20 14.95
CA MET A 126 -16.31 -0.65 13.87
C MET A 126 -16.14 -2.11 14.31
N LYS A 127 -15.57 -2.35 15.50
CA LYS A 127 -15.40 -3.72 16.03
C LYS A 127 -16.75 -4.36 16.38
N ARG A 128 -17.68 -3.58 16.94
CA ARG A 128 -19.04 -4.04 17.24
C ARG A 128 -19.76 -4.52 15.98
N LEU A 129 -19.67 -3.73 14.89
CA LEU A 129 -20.20 -4.12 13.58
C LEU A 129 -19.53 -5.39 13.04
N GLN A 130 -18.19 -5.48 13.13
CA GLN A 130 -17.47 -6.68 12.67
C GLN A 130 -17.88 -7.93 13.46
N ILE A 131 -17.99 -7.84 14.78
CA ILE A 131 -18.47 -8.93 15.63
C ILE A 131 -19.89 -9.35 15.22
N SER A 132 -20.80 -8.39 15.01
CA SER A 132 -22.15 -8.70 14.51
C SER A 132 -22.13 -9.39 13.15
N ILE A 133 -21.25 -8.96 12.23
CA ILE A 133 -21.07 -9.59 10.91
C ILE A 133 -20.56 -11.01 11.06
N ASP A 134 -19.60 -11.26 11.95
CA ASP A 134 -19.04 -12.59 12.18
C ASP A 134 -20.12 -13.54 12.71
N ILE A 135 -20.93 -13.09 13.68
CA ILE A 135 -22.07 -13.87 14.21
C ILE A 135 -23.08 -14.17 13.11
N ALA A 136 -23.48 -13.16 12.33
CA ALA A 136 -24.42 -13.32 11.23
C ALA A 136 -23.88 -14.30 10.16
N SER A 137 -22.58 -14.23 9.85
CA SER A 137 -21.93 -15.14 8.90
C SER A 137 -21.91 -16.58 9.40
N GLY A 138 -21.67 -16.79 10.70
CA GLY A 138 -21.75 -18.12 11.31
C GLY A 138 -23.16 -18.70 11.28
N LEU A 139 -24.17 -17.89 11.61
CA LEU A 139 -25.57 -18.31 11.54
C LEU A 139 -26.03 -18.57 10.09
N ASP A 140 -25.60 -17.75 9.12
CA ASP A 140 -25.98 -17.89 7.70
C ASP A 140 -25.50 -19.24 7.16
N PHE A 141 -24.28 -19.61 7.53
CA PHE A 141 -23.68 -20.92 7.24
C PHE A 141 -24.44 -22.07 7.91
N LEU A 142 -24.77 -21.95 9.20
CA LEU A 142 -25.51 -22.99 9.94
C LEU A 142 -26.93 -23.16 9.41
N HIS A 143 -27.57 -22.08 8.96
CA HIS A 143 -28.91 -22.09 8.39
C HIS A 143 -28.94 -22.52 6.91
N GLY A 144 -27.80 -22.88 6.32
CA GLY A 144 -27.75 -23.44 4.96
C GLY A 144 -28.00 -22.43 3.84
N SER A 145 -27.88 -21.13 4.11
CA SER A 145 -28.09 -20.09 3.09
C SER A 145 -26.89 -20.07 2.12
N GLY A 146 -27.04 -20.73 0.96
CA GLY A 146 -26.06 -20.69 -0.13
C GLY A 146 -25.16 -21.92 -0.32
N GLY A 147 -25.50 -23.07 0.27
CA GLY A 147 -24.75 -24.33 0.08
C GLY A 147 -25.60 -25.49 -0.47
N ASP A 148 -24.93 -26.55 -0.93
CA ASP A 148 -25.55 -27.81 -1.39
C ASP A 148 -26.14 -28.67 -0.25
N ARG A 149 -26.08 -28.18 1.00
CA ARG A 149 -26.52 -28.93 2.19
C ARG A 149 -28.05 -28.95 2.23
N GLN A 150 -28.60 -30.12 2.56
CA GLN A 150 -30.05 -30.35 2.69
C GLN A 150 -30.53 -30.26 4.14
N GLU A 151 -29.71 -29.72 5.04
CA GLU A 151 -29.97 -29.65 6.49
C GLU A 151 -29.72 -28.23 7.01
N VAL A 152 -30.51 -27.83 8.00
CA VAL A 152 -30.42 -26.58 8.76
C VAL A 152 -30.03 -26.91 10.19
N VAL A 153 -29.04 -26.20 10.72
CA VAL A 153 -28.67 -26.26 12.14
C VAL A 153 -29.26 -25.05 12.85
N ILE A 154 -30.25 -25.29 13.69
CA ILE A 154 -30.85 -24.26 14.54
C ILE A 154 -30.12 -24.27 15.88
N HIS A 155 -29.45 -23.16 16.23
CA HIS A 155 -28.56 -23.08 17.38
C HIS A 155 -29.32 -23.17 18.72
N ARG A 156 -30.47 -22.49 18.83
CA ARG A 156 -31.41 -22.46 19.98
C ARG A 156 -30.93 -21.75 21.25
N ASP A 157 -29.64 -21.47 21.37
CA ASP A 157 -29.07 -20.78 22.55
C ASP A 157 -28.12 -19.63 22.20
N ILE A 158 -28.45 -18.85 21.17
CA ILE A 158 -27.67 -17.66 20.81
C ILE A 158 -27.82 -16.59 21.89
N LYS A 159 -26.70 -16.18 22.47
CA LYS A 159 -26.61 -15.16 23.53
C LYS A 159 -25.20 -14.61 23.60
N SER A 160 -24.99 -13.46 24.23
CA SER A 160 -23.65 -12.87 24.33
C SER A 160 -22.61 -13.79 24.99
N SER A 161 -23.01 -14.73 25.86
CA SER A 161 -22.06 -15.68 26.46
C SER A 161 -21.69 -16.87 25.57
N SER A 162 -22.47 -17.15 24.52
CA SER A 162 -22.17 -18.17 23.51
C SER A 162 -21.35 -17.61 22.33
N ILE A 163 -20.97 -16.33 22.39
CA ILE A 163 -20.10 -15.67 21.41
C ILE A 163 -18.72 -15.48 22.05
N LEU A 164 -17.73 -16.20 21.56
CA LEU A 164 -16.34 -16.09 21.98
C LEU A 164 -15.56 -15.16 21.07
N LEU A 165 -14.58 -14.45 21.63
CA LEU A 165 -13.74 -13.50 20.92
C LEU A 165 -12.28 -13.97 20.93
N THR A 166 -11.67 -13.96 19.77
CA THR A 166 -10.24 -14.24 19.56
C THR A 166 -9.40 -12.98 19.76
N ASP A 167 -8.07 -13.10 19.71
CA ASP A 167 -7.14 -11.99 19.95
C ASP A 167 -7.29 -10.84 18.94
N ASP A 168 -7.64 -11.16 17.69
CA ASP A 168 -7.94 -10.20 16.62
C ASP A 168 -9.37 -9.64 16.64
N TRP A 169 -10.15 -9.93 17.70
CA TRP A 169 -11.56 -9.55 17.87
C TRP A 169 -12.53 -10.26 16.92
N LYS A 170 -12.14 -11.35 16.24
CA LYS A 170 -13.11 -12.18 15.51
C LYS A 170 -14.04 -12.92 16.44
N ALA A 171 -15.32 -12.94 16.09
CA ALA A 171 -16.37 -13.61 16.85
C ALA A 171 -16.58 -15.06 16.40
N LYS A 172 -16.76 -15.97 17.37
CA LYS A 172 -16.99 -17.40 17.15
C LYS A 172 -18.18 -17.88 17.98
N ILE A 173 -19.14 -18.53 17.33
CA ILE A 173 -20.30 -19.15 17.98
C ILE A 173 -19.86 -20.47 18.64
N CYS A 174 -20.26 -20.68 19.90
CA CYS A 174 -20.05 -21.92 20.66
C CYS A 174 -21.34 -22.36 21.37
N ASP A 175 -21.28 -23.46 22.13
CA ASP A 175 -22.39 -24.04 22.91
C ASP A 175 -23.54 -24.64 22.08
N PHE A 176 -23.18 -25.55 21.18
CA PHE A 176 -24.13 -26.25 20.31
C PHE A 176 -24.91 -27.40 20.97
N GLY A 177 -24.75 -27.61 22.29
CA GLY A 177 -25.35 -28.76 22.96
C GLY A 177 -26.87 -28.79 22.90
N LEU A 178 -27.53 -27.64 22.78
CA LEU A 178 -28.98 -27.54 22.64
C LEU A 178 -29.47 -27.51 21.20
N SER A 179 -28.56 -27.43 20.22
CA SER A 179 -28.89 -27.22 18.82
C SER A 179 -29.68 -28.37 18.22
N LEU A 180 -30.32 -28.12 17.07
CA LEU A 180 -31.09 -29.12 16.34
C LEU A 180 -30.66 -29.12 14.88
N ILE A 181 -30.32 -30.29 14.35
CA ILE A 181 -30.11 -30.53 12.93
C ILE A 181 -31.45 -30.99 12.34
N SER A 182 -31.99 -30.25 11.37
CA SER A 182 -33.27 -30.53 10.74
C SER A 182 -33.13 -30.57 9.22
N PRO A 183 -33.74 -31.54 8.51
CA PRO A 183 -33.80 -31.53 7.05
C PRO A 183 -34.54 -30.28 6.53
N ILE A 184 -34.09 -29.73 5.40
CA ILE A 184 -34.70 -28.56 4.73
C ILE A 184 -36.04 -28.93 4.07
N ASN A 185 -36.22 -30.19 3.68
CA ASN A 185 -37.38 -30.66 2.90
C ASN A 185 -38.54 -31.19 3.76
N SER A 186 -38.75 -30.69 4.98
CA SER A 186 -39.95 -31.04 5.76
C SER A 186 -41.20 -30.43 5.14
N GLU A 187 -42.34 -31.15 5.13
CA GLU A 187 -43.64 -30.63 4.67
C GLU A 187 -44.12 -29.39 5.45
N MET A 188 -43.48 -29.08 6.59
CA MET A 188 -43.71 -27.90 7.41
C MET A 188 -42.43 -27.08 7.53
N ASP A 189 -42.55 -25.74 7.50
CA ASP A 189 -41.45 -24.78 7.67
C ASP A 189 -40.95 -24.67 9.14
N PHE A 190 -41.37 -25.57 10.03
CA PHE A 190 -41.03 -25.55 11.45
C PHE A 190 -40.97 -26.95 12.06
N VAL A 191 -40.19 -27.07 13.13
CA VAL A 191 -40.11 -28.29 13.95
C VAL A 191 -40.86 -28.04 15.27
N THR A 192 -41.72 -28.98 15.66
CA THR A 192 -42.34 -28.95 16.99
C THR A 192 -41.39 -29.56 18.00
N ASP A 193 -40.90 -28.75 18.95
CA ASP A 193 -39.96 -29.19 19.98
C ASP A 193 -40.17 -28.41 21.30
N ASN A 194 -39.73 -28.99 22.43
CA ASN A 194 -39.84 -28.33 23.74
C ASN A 194 -38.90 -27.12 23.82
N ALA A 195 -39.44 -25.97 24.26
CA ALA A 195 -38.66 -24.73 24.39
C ALA A 195 -37.46 -24.88 25.36
N CYS A 196 -36.26 -24.62 24.86
CA CYS A 196 -35.01 -24.60 25.64
C CYS A 196 -34.19 -23.31 25.37
N GLY A 197 -32.98 -23.20 25.95
CA GLY A 197 -32.08 -22.04 25.79
C GLY A 197 -32.23 -20.98 26.88
N ALA A 198 -31.47 -19.89 26.83
CA ALA A 198 -31.53 -18.82 27.84
C ALA A 198 -32.84 -17.99 27.75
N ILE A 199 -33.60 -17.92 28.84
CA ILE A 199 -34.98 -17.40 28.87
C ILE A 199 -35.16 -16.01 28.24
N ASN A 200 -34.22 -15.09 28.46
CA ASN A 200 -34.29 -13.70 27.98
C ASN A 200 -33.93 -13.54 26.49
N TYR A 201 -33.47 -14.60 25.82
CA TYR A 201 -33.11 -14.60 24.40
C TYR A 201 -34.10 -15.43 23.57
N ARG A 202 -35.05 -16.14 24.21
CA ARG A 202 -35.93 -17.07 23.50
C ARG A 202 -36.97 -16.33 22.66
N ASP A 203 -37.14 -16.81 21.45
CA ASP A 203 -38.26 -16.42 20.59
C ASP A 203 -39.61 -16.64 21.31
N PRO A 204 -40.45 -15.60 21.46
CA PRO A 204 -41.73 -15.70 22.16
C PRO A 204 -42.71 -16.67 21.49
N VAL A 205 -42.63 -16.84 20.16
CA VAL A 205 -43.45 -17.81 19.42
C VAL A 205 -43.02 -19.23 19.74
N TYR A 206 -41.71 -19.48 19.71
CA TYR A 206 -41.15 -20.78 20.09
C TYR A 206 -41.47 -21.13 21.56
N LEU A 207 -41.34 -20.16 22.47
CA LEU A 207 -41.67 -20.34 23.88
C LEU A 207 -43.14 -20.72 24.09
N LYS A 208 -44.05 -20.11 23.34
CA LYS A 208 -45.50 -20.28 23.52
C LYS A 208 -46.07 -21.49 22.78
N LEU A 209 -45.59 -21.75 21.56
CA LEU A 209 -46.18 -22.74 20.65
C LEU A 209 -45.30 -23.97 20.43
N GLY A 210 -44.03 -23.93 20.83
CA GLY A 210 -43.05 -24.99 20.54
C GLY A 210 -42.60 -25.04 19.08
N TYR A 211 -42.94 -24.03 18.28
CA TYR A 211 -42.56 -23.95 16.86
C TYR A 211 -41.16 -23.39 16.72
N LEU A 212 -40.21 -24.27 16.42
CA LEU A 212 -38.81 -23.95 16.23
C LEU A 212 -38.49 -23.76 14.75
N THR A 213 -37.78 -22.67 14.43
CA THR A 213 -37.32 -22.35 13.08
C THR A 213 -35.96 -21.65 13.12
N ALA A 214 -35.29 -21.50 11.98
CA ALA A 214 -34.11 -20.63 11.86
C ALA A 214 -34.40 -19.17 12.31
N HIS A 215 -35.64 -18.68 12.13
CA HIS A 215 -36.07 -17.36 12.59
C HIS A 215 -36.11 -17.24 14.13
N SER A 216 -36.08 -18.35 14.87
CA SER A 216 -35.95 -18.32 16.32
C SER A 216 -34.54 -17.90 16.74
N ASP A 217 -33.49 -18.35 16.03
CA ASP A 217 -32.12 -17.84 16.23
C ASP A 217 -31.99 -16.36 15.83
N ILE A 218 -32.72 -15.91 14.80
CA ILE A 218 -32.74 -14.50 14.39
C ILE A 218 -33.28 -13.60 15.52
N TYR A 219 -34.32 -14.04 16.22
CA TYR A 219 -34.83 -13.32 17.37
C TYR A 219 -33.76 -13.22 18.48
N SER A 220 -33.15 -14.35 18.84
CA SER A 220 -32.08 -14.40 19.83
C SER A 220 -30.88 -13.53 19.43
N PHE A 221 -30.54 -13.51 18.14
CA PHE A 221 -29.48 -12.64 17.63
C PHE A 221 -29.88 -11.16 17.67
N GLY A 222 -31.14 -10.82 17.39
CA GLY A 222 -31.68 -9.46 17.60
C GLY A 222 -31.47 -8.96 19.03
N VAL A 223 -31.64 -9.84 20.01
CA VAL A 223 -31.34 -9.55 21.42
C VAL A 223 -29.83 -9.29 21.63
N VAL A 224 -28.95 -10.08 21.02
CA VAL A 224 -27.49 -9.82 21.09
C VAL A 224 -27.12 -8.50 20.40
N LEU A 225 -27.77 -8.13 19.28
CA LEU A 225 -27.54 -6.86 18.60
C LEU A 225 -27.88 -5.67 19.49
N ILE A 226 -28.99 -5.71 20.24
CA ILE A 226 -29.33 -4.63 21.18
C ILE A 226 -28.36 -4.57 22.37
N GLU A 227 -27.83 -5.71 22.84
CA GLU A 227 -26.78 -5.73 23.88
C GLU A 227 -25.49 -5.08 23.38
N ILE A 228 -25.08 -5.39 22.14
CA ILE A 228 -23.93 -4.79 21.47
C ILE A 228 -24.12 -3.28 21.31
N LEU A 229 -25.32 -2.81 20.95
CA LEU A 229 -25.59 -1.39 20.75
C LEU A 229 -25.66 -0.61 22.07
N CYS A 230 -26.32 -1.16 23.08
CA CYS A 230 -26.55 -0.50 24.36
C CYS A 230 -25.39 -0.67 25.35
N GLY A 231 -24.48 -1.62 25.09
CA GLY A 231 -23.35 -1.92 25.96
C GLY A 231 -23.76 -2.45 27.34
N ARG A 232 -24.90 -3.14 27.42
CA ARG A 232 -25.44 -3.73 28.65
C ARG A 232 -26.17 -5.03 28.32
N LEU A 233 -26.21 -5.95 29.29
CA LEU A 233 -26.95 -7.20 29.14
C LEU A 233 -28.45 -6.97 29.32
N VAL A 234 -29.25 -7.86 28.77
CA VAL A 234 -30.71 -7.89 29.00
C VAL A 234 -31.04 -8.15 30.49
N HIS A 235 -30.13 -8.78 31.23
CA HIS A 235 -30.33 -9.13 32.63
C HIS A 235 -29.10 -8.76 33.48
N GLU A 236 -28.93 -7.49 33.80
CA GLU A 236 -28.00 -7.03 34.84
C GLU A 236 -28.76 -6.58 36.09
N ASP A 237 -28.49 -7.32 37.18
CA ASP A 237 -28.76 -7.07 38.60
C ASP A 237 -30.22 -6.86 39.09
N ASN A 238 -30.49 -7.47 40.25
CA ASN A 238 -31.77 -7.52 40.97
C ASN A 238 -32.27 -6.16 41.51
N SER A 239 -31.82 -5.04 40.95
CA SER A 239 -32.29 -3.72 41.32
C SER A 239 -33.20 -3.12 40.24
N ILE A 240 -34.50 -3.18 40.56
CA ILE A 240 -35.59 -2.33 40.07
C ILE A 240 -36.29 -2.85 38.80
N GLN A 241 -37.55 -3.27 38.98
CA GLN A 241 -38.79 -2.99 38.21
C GLN A 241 -38.73 -2.34 36.80
N ILE A 242 -37.72 -2.58 35.98
CA ILE A 242 -37.50 -1.91 34.70
C ILE A 242 -37.78 -2.91 33.58
N ALA A 243 -38.55 -2.49 32.58
CA ALA A 243 -38.96 -3.29 31.42
C ALA A 243 -37.78 -4.09 30.81
N ASP A 244 -38.08 -5.27 30.28
CA ASP A 244 -37.19 -6.09 29.44
C ASP A 244 -36.41 -5.16 28.50
N LEU A 245 -35.07 -5.28 28.41
CA LEU A 245 -34.25 -4.44 27.53
C LEU A 245 -34.80 -4.43 26.09
N THR A 246 -35.40 -5.55 25.68
CA THR A 246 -36.11 -5.71 24.41
C THR A 246 -37.30 -4.76 24.30
N ASP A 247 -38.15 -4.68 25.32
CA ASP A 247 -39.31 -3.78 25.38
C ASP A 247 -38.87 -2.32 25.48
N LEU A 248 -37.86 -2.04 26.30
CA LEU A 248 -37.25 -0.72 26.40
C LEU A 248 -36.73 -0.26 25.03
N TYR A 249 -36.00 -1.14 24.33
CA TYR A 249 -35.49 -0.87 22.99
C TYR A 249 -36.62 -0.58 22.00
N LYS A 250 -37.67 -1.42 21.97
CA LYS A 250 -38.85 -1.22 21.10
C LYS A 250 -39.53 0.11 21.37
N ASN A 251 -39.75 0.47 22.64
CA ASN A 251 -40.34 1.75 23.02
C ASN A 251 -39.50 2.95 22.55
N HIS A 252 -38.18 2.90 22.74
CA HIS A 252 -37.30 3.97 22.25
C HIS A 252 -37.23 4.02 20.71
N TYR A 253 -37.33 2.87 20.03
CA TYR A 253 -37.40 2.79 18.57
C TYR A 253 -38.66 3.48 18.05
N GLU A 254 -39.82 3.09 18.56
CA GLU A 254 -41.12 3.64 18.15
C GLU A 254 -41.26 5.13 18.43
N ASN A 255 -40.65 5.62 19.53
CA ASN A 255 -40.65 7.03 19.89
C ASN A 255 -39.52 7.85 19.24
N GLY A 256 -38.62 7.22 18.47
CA GLY A 256 -37.49 7.90 17.82
C GLY A 256 -36.39 8.39 18.79
N THR A 257 -36.30 7.82 19.99
CA THR A 257 -35.38 8.24 21.07
C THR A 257 -34.27 7.22 21.35
N LEU A 258 -33.96 6.30 20.43
CA LEU A 258 -32.91 5.27 20.60
C LEU A 258 -31.53 5.82 20.97
N ASN A 259 -31.19 7.03 20.53
CA ASN A 259 -29.91 7.66 20.85
C ASN A 259 -29.69 7.84 22.37
N GLU A 260 -30.75 7.80 23.17
CA GLU A 260 -30.66 7.87 24.63
C GLU A 260 -30.05 6.60 25.23
N ILE A 261 -30.35 5.43 24.66
CA ILE A 261 -29.94 4.11 25.19
C ILE A 261 -28.69 3.53 24.51
N VAL A 262 -28.20 4.15 23.42
CA VAL A 262 -26.92 3.79 22.79
C VAL A 262 -25.77 3.93 23.80
N PHE A 263 -24.84 2.97 23.80
CA PHE A 263 -23.69 2.98 24.70
C PHE A 263 -22.87 4.27 24.56
N GLY A 264 -22.62 4.97 25.67
CA GLY A 264 -21.92 6.25 25.67
C GLY A 264 -20.54 6.20 25.00
N GLY A 265 -19.81 5.09 25.13
CA GLY A 265 -18.47 4.92 24.56
C GLY A 265 -18.41 4.88 23.02
N ILE A 266 -19.55 4.74 22.33
CA ILE A 266 -19.59 4.74 20.85
C ILE A 266 -20.31 5.96 20.25
N LYS A 267 -21.02 6.78 21.03
CA LYS A 267 -21.87 7.87 20.49
C LYS A 267 -21.13 8.85 19.57
N GLU A 268 -19.89 9.20 19.91
CA GLU A 268 -19.07 10.13 19.12
C GLU A 268 -18.43 9.50 17.89
N GLN A 269 -18.41 8.16 17.80
CA GLN A 269 -17.77 7.41 16.70
C GLN A 269 -18.74 7.11 15.56
N VAL A 270 -20.03 7.06 15.86
CA VAL A 270 -21.04 6.42 15.01
C VAL A 270 -21.51 7.37 13.90
N VAL A 271 -21.51 6.87 12.67
CA VAL A 271 -22.08 7.54 11.50
C VAL A 271 -23.60 7.32 11.49
N PRO A 272 -24.43 8.36 11.29
CA PRO A 272 -25.89 8.24 11.36
C PRO A 272 -26.49 7.14 10.49
N GLU A 273 -26.06 7.02 9.23
CA GLU A 273 -26.56 6.02 8.28
C GLU A 273 -26.21 4.59 8.72
N SER A 274 -25.02 4.41 9.30
CA SER A 274 -24.59 3.14 9.90
C SER A 274 -25.48 2.77 11.08
N LEU A 275 -25.73 3.73 11.97
CA LEU A 275 -26.57 3.54 13.15
C LEU A 275 -28.00 3.17 12.81
N ILE A 276 -28.65 3.94 11.93
CA ILE A 276 -30.04 3.73 11.52
C ILE A 276 -30.19 2.35 10.88
N THR A 277 -29.25 1.97 10.01
CA THR A 277 -29.25 0.64 9.37
C THR A 277 -29.20 -0.47 10.42
N PHE A 278 -28.32 -0.34 11.42
CA PHE A 278 -28.20 -1.30 12.52
C PHE A 278 -29.44 -1.33 13.43
N GLN A 279 -29.98 -0.15 13.78
CA GLN A 279 -31.14 -0.01 14.66
C GLN A 279 -32.39 -0.65 14.07
N ASN A 280 -32.67 -0.36 12.79
CA ASN A 280 -33.80 -0.92 12.06
C ASN A 280 -33.66 -2.45 11.97
N LEU A 281 -32.46 -2.94 11.67
CA LEU A 281 -32.21 -4.37 11.58
C LEU A 281 -32.46 -5.08 12.91
N ALA A 282 -31.90 -4.55 14.02
CA ALA A 282 -32.11 -5.12 15.34
C ALA A 282 -33.60 -5.14 15.73
N TYR A 283 -34.35 -4.08 15.39
CA TYR A 283 -35.79 -4.02 15.63
C TYR A 283 -36.57 -5.08 14.84
N GLU A 284 -36.27 -5.25 13.55
CA GLU A 284 -36.93 -6.22 12.68
C GLU A 284 -36.65 -7.68 13.08
N CYS A 285 -35.44 -7.98 13.58
CA CYS A 285 -35.14 -9.29 14.17
C CYS A 285 -36.06 -9.64 15.36
N LEU A 286 -36.56 -8.63 16.07
CA LEU A 286 -37.38 -8.77 17.28
C LEU A 286 -38.89 -8.78 17.00
N TYR A 287 -39.32 -8.87 15.74
CA TYR A 287 -40.74 -8.98 15.40
C TYR A 287 -41.37 -10.23 16.00
N HIS A 288 -42.63 -10.09 16.43
CA HIS A 288 -43.38 -11.22 16.99
C HIS A 288 -43.73 -12.25 15.90
N GLU A 289 -44.16 -11.80 14.72
CA GLU A 289 -44.43 -12.68 13.57
C GLU A 289 -43.10 -13.12 12.94
N ARG A 290 -42.85 -14.43 12.92
CA ARG A 290 -41.59 -15.02 12.42
C ARG A 290 -41.36 -14.70 10.95
N GLU A 291 -42.43 -14.62 10.15
CA GLU A 291 -42.39 -14.35 8.70
C GLU A 291 -42.01 -12.91 8.38
N LYS A 292 -42.10 -11.99 9.36
CA LYS A 292 -41.65 -10.60 9.21
C LYS A 292 -40.19 -10.40 9.59
N ARG A 293 -39.57 -11.37 10.26
CA ARG A 293 -38.15 -11.29 10.62
C ARG A 293 -37.32 -11.48 9.35
N PRO A 294 -36.19 -10.77 9.23
CA PRO A 294 -35.28 -10.96 8.09
C PRO A 294 -34.67 -12.37 8.13
N THR A 295 -34.26 -12.87 6.96
CA THR A 295 -33.43 -14.07 6.90
C THR A 295 -32.01 -13.75 7.40
N THR A 296 -31.24 -14.76 7.80
CA THR A 296 -29.86 -14.55 8.24
C THR A 296 -28.99 -13.94 7.16
N HIS A 297 -29.27 -14.29 5.90
CA HIS A 297 -28.59 -13.71 4.74
C HIS A 297 -28.86 -12.20 4.64
N ASP A 298 -30.13 -11.78 4.79
CA ASP A 298 -30.51 -10.37 4.79
C ASP A 298 -29.85 -9.60 5.95
N VAL A 299 -29.80 -10.22 7.14
CA VAL A 299 -29.13 -9.67 8.32
C VAL A 299 -27.64 -9.44 8.02
N LEU A 300 -26.95 -10.43 7.46
CA LEU A 300 -25.53 -10.33 7.09
C LEU A 300 -25.27 -9.21 6.08
N LEU A 301 -26.09 -9.10 5.02
CA LEU A 301 -25.97 -8.07 4.00
C LEU A 301 -26.16 -6.66 4.59
N ARG A 302 -27.15 -6.49 5.47
CA ARG A 302 -27.44 -5.19 6.10
C ARG A 302 -26.38 -4.79 7.12
N LEU A 303 -25.82 -5.72 7.89
CA LEU A 303 -24.69 -5.43 8.76
C LEU A 303 -23.44 -5.02 7.97
N LYS A 304 -23.13 -5.72 6.87
CA LYS A 304 -22.06 -5.32 5.94
C LYS A 304 -22.32 -3.93 5.35
N LYS A 305 -23.57 -3.61 5.06
CA LYS A 305 -23.96 -2.28 4.58
C LYS A 305 -23.76 -1.19 5.65
N ALA A 306 -24.12 -1.47 6.90
CA ALA A 306 -23.88 -0.57 8.03
C ALA A 306 -22.37 -0.32 8.24
N LEU A 307 -21.54 -1.35 8.11
CA LEU A 307 -20.07 -1.23 8.13
C LEU A 307 -19.56 -0.39 6.96
N GLU A 308 -20.07 -0.62 5.75
CA GLU A 308 -19.69 0.16 4.58
C GLU A 308 -19.95 1.65 4.77
N PHE A 309 -21.13 2.04 5.30
CA PHE A 309 -21.42 3.44 5.60
C PHE A 309 -20.43 4.04 6.62
N GLN A 310 -20.07 3.25 7.63
CA GLN A 310 -19.11 3.66 8.65
C GLN A 310 -17.71 3.86 8.06
N GLU A 311 -17.21 2.90 7.28
CA GLU A 311 -15.90 2.96 6.61
C GLU A 311 -15.83 4.12 5.61
N ASP A 312 -16.88 4.29 4.81
CA ASP A 312 -16.97 5.35 3.81
C ASP A 312 -16.77 6.74 4.44
N TYR A 313 -17.36 6.98 5.59
CA TYR A 313 -17.17 8.24 6.31
C TYR A 313 -15.86 8.31 7.10
N VAL A 314 -15.50 7.28 7.86
CA VAL A 314 -14.35 7.36 8.80
C VAL A 314 -13.01 7.20 8.08
N ILE A 315 -12.92 6.33 7.08
CA ILE A 315 -11.66 6.01 6.40
C ILE A 315 -11.49 6.86 5.15
N TRP A 316 -12.55 6.99 4.34
CA TRP A 316 -12.42 7.55 3.00
C TRP A 316 -12.69 9.05 2.93
N LYS A 317 -13.63 9.58 3.73
CA LYS A 317 -13.87 11.03 3.80
C LYS A 317 -12.60 11.83 4.13
N PRO A 318 -11.78 11.47 5.14
CA PRO A 318 -10.59 12.25 5.48
C PRO A 318 -9.48 12.19 4.43
N LYS A 319 -9.51 11.17 3.54
CA LYS A 319 -8.55 11.04 2.43
C LYS A 319 -8.94 11.88 1.22
N LEU A 320 -10.17 12.38 1.15
CA LEU A 320 -10.61 13.27 0.09
C LEU A 320 -10.15 14.71 0.37
N PRO A 321 -9.77 15.47 -0.67
CA PRO A 321 -9.54 16.91 -0.55
C PRO A 321 -10.79 17.62 -0.05
N ASN A 322 -10.67 18.62 0.84
CA ASN A 322 -11.84 19.34 1.39
C ASN A 322 -12.77 19.97 0.33
N ASP A 323 -12.22 20.28 -0.84
CA ASP A 323 -12.87 20.86 -2.01
C ASP A 323 -13.22 19.81 -3.09
N TYR A 324 -13.26 18.51 -2.76
CA TYR A 324 -13.53 17.44 -3.74
C TYR A 324 -14.82 17.68 -4.52
N GLU A 325 -15.87 18.19 -3.88
CA GLU A 325 -17.15 18.51 -4.56
C GLU A 325 -16.98 19.57 -5.65
N GLU A 326 -16.15 20.59 -5.39
CA GLU A 326 -15.86 21.64 -6.38
C GLU A 326 -15.02 21.09 -7.53
N ILE A 327 -14.02 20.24 -7.21
CA ILE A 327 -13.18 19.56 -8.21
C ILE A 327 -14.07 18.73 -9.15
N PHE A 328 -15.01 17.94 -8.61
CA PHE A 328 -15.92 17.13 -9.43
C PHE A 328 -16.91 17.98 -10.24
N LYS A 329 -17.36 19.13 -9.72
CA LYS A 329 -18.18 20.10 -10.50
C LYS A 329 -17.42 20.70 -11.69
N MET A 330 -16.09 20.77 -11.64
CA MET A 330 -15.27 21.20 -12.78
C MET A 330 -15.12 20.12 -13.86
N SER A 331 -15.58 18.90 -13.60
CA SER A 331 -15.58 17.80 -14.55
C SER A 331 -16.85 17.82 -15.40
N ASN A 332 -16.75 17.33 -16.64
CA ASN A 332 -17.89 17.17 -17.54
C ASN A 332 -18.87 16.05 -17.11
N SER A 333 -18.52 15.28 -16.08
CA SER A 333 -19.28 14.11 -15.59
C SER A 333 -20.12 14.43 -14.33
N CYS A 334 -20.60 15.67 -14.20
CA CYS A 334 -21.18 16.24 -12.98
C CYS A 334 -22.41 15.49 -12.41
N ASP A 335 -23.15 14.74 -13.23
CA ASP A 335 -24.41 14.08 -12.82
C ASP A 335 -24.22 12.76 -12.06
N VAL A 336 -23.00 12.22 -11.99
CA VAL A 336 -22.73 10.87 -11.47
C VAL A 336 -22.28 10.87 -10.01
N TYR A 337 -21.60 11.93 -9.54
CA TYR A 337 -20.80 11.86 -8.30
C TYR A 337 -21.51 12.25 -7.00
N SER A 338 -22.73 12.79 -7.06
CA SER A 338 -23.48 13.18 -5.85
C SER A 338 -24.00 11.97 -5.06
N THR A 339 -24.02 10.78 -5.66
CA THR A 339 -24.54 9.53 -5.08
C THR A 339 -23.47 8.45 -4.88
N GLU A 340 -22.23 8.69 -5.31
CA GLU A 340 -21.15 7.72 -5.25
C GLU A 340 -20.49 7.63 -3.87
N LYS A 341 -19.96 6.44 -3.55
CA LYS A 341 -19.25 6.21 -2.29
C LYS A 341 -17.96 7.02 -2.27
N LYS A 342 -17.59 7.59 -1.12
CA LYS A 342 -16.32 8.33 -0.95
C LYS A 342 -15.10 7.48 -1.30
N LYS A 343 -15.14 6.17 -1.06
CA LYS A 343 -14.11 5.23 -1.55
C LYS A 343 -13.98 5.24 -3.07
N GLU A 344 -15.10 5.24 -3.79
CA GLU A 344 -15.13 5.27 -5.26
C GLU A 344 -14.63 6.61 -5.78
N LEU A 345 -15.08 7.72 -5.17
CA LEU A 345 -14.57 9.08 -5.43
C LEU A 345 -13.04 9.15 -5.27
N TYR A 346 -12.52 8.65 -4.15
CA TYR A 346 -11.08 8.63 -3.88
C TYR A 346 -10.32 7.82 -4.94
N ASN A 347 -10.82 6.64 -5.30
CA ASN A 347 -10.20 5.80 -6.34
C ASN A 347 -10.20 6.48 -7.72
N MET A 348 -11.24 7.22 -8.06
CA MET A 348 -11.28 8.01 -9.29
C MET A 348 -10.26 9.14 -9.26
N LEU A 349 -10.14 9.86 -8.15
CA LEU A 349 -9.13 10.90 -8.01
C LEU A 349 -7.71 10.33 -8.10
N CYS A 350 -7.45 9.14 -7.55
CA CYS A 350 -6.14 8.48 -7.70
C CYS A 350 -5.84 8.10 -9.17
N LYS A 351 -6.84 7.61 -9.91
CA LYS A 351 -6.70 7.30 -11.35
C LYS A 351 -6.55 8.57 -12.20
N GLY A 352 -7.16 9.66 -11.76
CA GLY A 352 -7.15 10.96 -12.40
C GLY A 352 -8.45 11.24 -13.16
N ILE A 353 -8.93 12.48 -13.05
CA ILE A 353 -10.16 12.96 -13.68
C ILE A 353 -9.87 14.15 -14.59
N LEU A 354 -10.59 14.21 -15.72
CA LEU A 354 -10.49 15.29 -16.67
C LEU A 354 -11.42 16.45 -16.26
N LEU A 355 -10.83 17.64 -16.21
CA LEU A 355 -11.45 18.90 -15.81
C LEU A 355 -11.36 19.94 -16.93
N GLN A 356 -12.19 20.97 -16.84
CA GLN A 356 -12.15 22.16 -17.70
C GLN A 356 -12.18 21.83 -19.21
N HIS A 357 -13.16 21.04 -19.64
CA HIS A 357 -13.33 20.58 -21.04
C HIS A 357 -12.16 19.71 -21.55
N ASP A 358 -11.72 18.75 -20.72
CA ASP A 358 -10.65 17.79 -21.01
C ASP A 358 -9.30 18.45 -21.29
N LYS A 359 -9.00 19.55 -20.58
CA LYS A 359 -7.76 20.31 -20.73
C LYS A 359 -6.84 20.21 -19.52
N VAL A 360 -7.37 19.79 -18.38
CA VAL A 360 -6.63 19.57 -17.14
C VAL A 360 -6.96 18.17 -16.65
N LEU A 361 -5.94 17.39 -16.26
CA LEU A 361 -6.10 16.12 -15.58
C LEU A 361 -5.67 16.33 -14.14
N PHE A 362 -6.61 16.20 -13.20
CA PHE A 362 -6.34 16.25 -11.77
C PHE A 362 -6.21 14.83 -11.22
N SER A 363 -5.25 14.60 -10.33
CA SER A 363 -5.11 13.30 -9.66
C SER A 363 -4.52 13.44 -8.26
N LEU A 364 -4.72 12.43 -7.41
CA LEU A 364 -4.04 12.32 -6.11
C LEU A 364 -2.87 11.33 -6.20
N GLY A 365 -1.74 11.69 -5.61
CA GLY A 365 -0.60 10.79 -5.42
C GLY A 365 -0.83 9.81 -4.27
N ASP A 366 0.08 8.85 -4.11
CA ASP A 366 0.00 7.82 -3.06
C ASP A 366 0.05 8.41 -1.64
N ASN A 367 0.71 9.56 -1.49
CA ASN A 367 0.78 10.35 -0.26
C ASN A 367 -0.46 11.26 -0.05
N GLY A 368 -1.46 11.19 -0.94
CA GLY A 368 -2.64 12.07 -0.93
C GLY A 368 -2.38 13.46 -1.52
N GLU A 369 -1.17 13.73 -2.01
CA GLU A 369 -0.84 15.04 -2.57
C GLU A 369 -1.46 15.28 -3.94
N ARG A 370 -1.80 16.53 -4.20
CA ARG A 370 -2.49 16.94 -5.41
C ARG A 370 -1.52 17.03 -6.58
N ASN A 371 -1.84 16.35 -7.67
CA ASN A 371 -1.12 16.38 -8.93
C ASN A 371 -2.00 16.98 -10.03
N GLU A 372 -1.40 17.78 -10.90
CA GLU A 372 -2.09 18.39 -12.03
C GLU A 372 -1.32 18.11 -13.31
N MET A 373 -2.00 17.74 -14.39
CA MET A 373 -1.42 17.73 -15.73
C MET A 373 -2.21 18.64 -16.65
N ILE A 374 -1.52 19.54 -17.31
CA ILE A 374 -2.10 20.51 -18.23
C ILE A 374 -1.89 20.02 -19.66
N SER A 375 -2.99 19.83 -20.39
CA SER A 375 -2.98 19.41 -21.78
C SER A 375 -2.25 20.43 -22.65
N ALA A 376 -1.56 19.94 -23.68
CA ALA A 376 -0.99 20.77 -24.74
C ALA A 376 -2.02 21.69 -25.42
N ARG A 377 -3.32 21.41 -25.30
CA ARG A 377 -4.43 22.27 -25.79
C ARG A 377 -4.56 23.61 -25.06
N LYS A 378 -3.98 23.76 -23.85
CA LYS A 378 -3.94 25.03 -23.12
C LYS A 378 -2.75 25.90 -23.47
N PHE A 379 -1.82 25.39 -24.26
CA PHE A 379 -0.58 26.07 -24.58
C PHE A 379 -0.83 27.16 -25.63
N SER A 380 -0.07 28.24 -25.57
CA SER A 380 -0.05 29.29 -26.59
C SER A 380 1.14 29.07 -27.54
N TYR A 381 0.87 29.05 -28.85
CA TYR A 381 1.87 28.75 -29.88
C TYR A 381 2.21 30.02 -30.65
N LYS A 382 3.48 30.48 -30.62
CA LYS A 382 3.87 31.73 -31.31
C LYS A 382 3.84 31.64 -32.84
N HIS A 383 3.85 30.43 -33.41
CA HIS A 383 3.76 30.19 -34.86
C HIS A 383 2.65 29.17 -35.14
N SER A 384 1.50 29.66 -35.62
CA SER A 384 0.25 28.93 -35.81
C SER A 384 0.30 27.77 -36.83
N LEU A 385 1.32 27.70 -37.69
CA LEU A 385 1.43 26.71 -38.77
C LEU A 385 2.15 25.40 -38.40
N SER A 386 2.65 25.23 -37.17
CA SER A 386 3.58 24.15 -36.84
C SER A 386 2.98 22.92 -36.13
N HIS A 387 1.71 22.96 -35.69
CA HIS A 387 1.09 21.88 -34.91
C HIS A 387 -0.23 21.37 -35.47
N LYS A 388 -0.45 20.05 -35.43
CA LYS A 388 -1.72 19.39 -35.79
C LYS A 388 -2.26 18.62 -34.59
N TRP A 389 -3.57 18.71 -34.33
CA TRP A 389 -4.20 17.92 -33.27
C TRP A 389 -4.42 16.49 -33.75
N GLN A 390 -3.97 15.50 -32.98
CA GLN A 390 -4.21 14.09 -33.24
C GLN A 390 -4.77 13.39 -32.00
N SER A 391 -5.60 12.36 -32.23
CA SER A 391 -6.00 11.42 -31.19
C SER A 391 -5.01 10.26 -31.18
N ILE A 392 -4.53 9.89 -30.00
CA ILE A 392 -3.60 8.79 -29.78
C ILE A 392 -4.21 7.93 -28.67
N PRO A 393 -4.46 6.63 -28.90
CA PRO A 393 -5.13 5.76 -27.92
C PRO A 393 -4.44 5.72 -26.54
N GLU A 394 -3.11 5.83 -26.50
CA GLU A 394 -2.33 5.77 -25.27
C GLU A 394 -2.22 7.13 -24.54
N SER A 395 -2.93 8.17 -25.00
CA SER A 395 -2.92 9.51 -24.39
C SER A 395 -3.97 9.61 -23.28
N ARG A 396 -3.62 10.30 -22.18
CA ARG A 396 -4.54 10.66 -21.10
C ARG A 396 -5.51 11.78 -21.49
N PHE A 397 -5.18 12.53 -22.54
CA PHE A 397 -6.06 13.54 -23.12
C PHE A 397 -6.65 13.08 -24.46
N PRO A 398 -7.88 13.49 -24.81
CA PRO A 398 -8.52 13.12 -26.08
C PRO A 398 -7.75 13.57 -27.33
N LYS A 399 -6.97 14.66 -27.23
CA LYS A 399 -6.14 15.18 -28.34
C LYS A 399 -4.79 15.64 -27.83
N VAL A 400 -3.75 15.35 -28.60
CA VAL A 400 -2.36 15.75 -28.37
C VAL A 400 -1.86 16.61 -29.54
N ALA A 401 -0.83 17.43 -29.30
CA ALA A 401 -0.27 18.29 -30.33
C ALA A 401 0.87 17.59 -31.08
N LYS A 402 0.73 17.37 -32.39
CA LYS A 402 1.80 16.87 -33.26
C LYS A 402 2.64 18.03 -33.78
N MET A 403 3.90 18.08 -33.40
CA MET A 403 4.88 19.11 -33.79
C MET A 403 5.83 18.57 -34.85
N SER A 404 5.86 19.19 -36.01
CA SER A 404 6.73 18.76 -37.13
C SER A 404 8.11 19.40 -37.10
N ASP A 405 8.24 20.60 -36.52
CA ASP A 405 9.51 21.33 -36.42
C ASP A 405 10.00 21.35 -34.97
N LEU A 406 11.03 20.55 -34.69
CA LEU A 406 11.66 20.45 -33.38
C LEU A 406 12.65 21.58 -33.09
N SER A 407 12.97 22.44 -34.06
CA SER A 407 13.93 23.54 -33.87
C SER A 407 13.29 24.87 -33.42
N ASN A 408 11.97 24.94 -33.36
CA ASN A 408 11.24 26.16 -33.02
C ASN A 408 9.92 25.86 -32.28
N LEU A 409 10.02 25.09 -31.19
CA LEU A 409 8.87 24.57 -30.44
C LEU A 409 8.09 25.62 -29.64
N LYS A 410 8.35 26.93 -29.81
CA LYS A 410 7.94 28.06 -28.96
C LYS A 410 6.51 27.96 -28.40
N ILE A 411 6.40 27.17 -27.33
CA ILE A 411 5.20 26.88 -26.55
C ILE A 411 5.28 27.79 -25.34
N ARG A 412 4.29 28.65 -25.16
CA ARG A 412 4.11 29.48 -23.98
C ARG A 412 3.01 28.86 -23.12
N LEU A 413 3.33 28.52 -21.88
CA LEU A 413 2.34 28.18 -20.87
C LEU A 413 2.20 29.36 -19.91
N LYS A 414 1.01 29.54 -19.34
CA LYS A 414 0.79 30.47 -18.23
C LYS A 414 -0.12 29.73 -17.25
N ILE A 415 0.39 29.47 -16.05
CA ILE A 415 -0.24 28.57 -15.09
C ILE A 415 -0.59 29.37 -13.87
N ARG A 416 -1.86 29.28 -13.48
CA ARG A 416 -2.31 29.63 -12.14
C ARG A 416 -2.79 28.34 -11.52
N PRO A 417 -1.95 27.65 -10.74
CA PRO A 417 -2.33 26.38 -10.17
C PRO A 417 -3.43 26.64 -9.12
N GLN A 418 -4.67 26.39 -9.51
CA GLN A 418 -5.83 26.50 -8.61
C GLN A 418 -5.98 25.23 -7.76
N LEU A 419 -5.37 24.13 -8.20
CA LEU A 419 -5.58 22.79 -7.65
C LEU A 419 -4.34 22.21 -6.96
N LEU A 420 -3.19 22.89 -7.01
CA LEU A 420 -1.97 22.42 -6.32
C LEU A 420 -1.98 22.87 -4.85
N ALA A 421 -1.38 22.04 -3.99
CA ALA A 421 -1.29 22.30 -2.56
C ALA A 421 -0.18 23.31 -2.24
N ARG A 422 -0.41 24.16 -1.24
CA ARG A 422 0.60 25.12 -0.73
C ARG A 422 1.59 24.42 0.18
N GLY A 423 2.85 24.87 0.20
CA GLY A 423 3.91 24.28 1.03
C GLY A 423 4.40 22.91 0.55
N VAL A 424 3.98 22.49 -0.65
CA VAL A 424 4.39 21.23 -1.29
C VAL A 424 5.39 21.55 -2.41
N ASN A 425 6.40 20.70 -2.52
CA ASN A 425 7.38 20.76 -3.60
C ASN A 425 6.86 20.00 -4.82
N TYR A 426 7.03 20.59 -6.00
CA TYR A 426 6.55 20.06 -7.26
C TYR A 426 7.69 19.88 -8.26
N SER A 427 7.69 18.75 -8.96
CA SER A 427 8.48 18.49 -10.16
C SER A 427 7.64 18.77 -11.41
N VAL A 428 8.15 19.60 -12.30
CA VAL A 428 7.54 19.92 -13.60
C VAL A 428 8.09 18.99 -14.67
N ARG A 429 7.20 18.26 -15.34
CA ARG A 429 7.58 17.20 -16.28
C ARG A 429 6.85 17.36 -17.61
N LEU A 430 7.58 17.43 -18.70
CA LEU A 430 7.02 17.44 -20.06
C LEU A 430 6.82 16.01 -20.56
N PHE A 431 5.63 15.71 -21.05
CA PHE A 431 5.28 14.42 -21.65
C PHE A 431 5.20 14.51 -23.16
N PHE A 432 6.00 13.71 -23.85
CA PHE A 432 6.08 13.71 -25.31
C PHE A 432 6.41 12.31 -25.86
N LYS A 433 6.10 12.08 -27.13
CA LYS A 433 6.31 10.79 -27.83
C LYS A 433 6.81 11.06 -29.24
N PHE A 434 7.81 10.33 -29.72
CA PHE A 434 8.26 10.47 -31.12
C PHE A 434 7.22 9.86 -32.07
N CYS A 435 6.99 10.50 -33.22
CA CYS A 435 6.18 9.89 -34.28
C CYS A 435 6.95 8.72 -34.92
N GLY A 436 6.30 7.55 -35.00
CA GLY A 436 6.86 6.33 -35.59
C GLY A 436 7.57 5.41 -34.57
N PRO A 437 7.92 4.18 -34.97
CA PRO A 437 8.46 3.19 -34.04
C PRO A 437 9.85 3.60 -33.56
N ARG A 438 9.97 3.81 -32.25
CA ARG A 438 11.22 3.82 -31.48
C ARG A 438 10.90 3.13 -30.16
N LYS A 439 11.45 1.95 -29.94
CA LYS A 439 11.51 1.31 -28.61
C LYS A 439 12.98 1.09 -28.30
N SER A 440 13.46 1.74 -27.24
CA SER A 440 14.81 1.54 -26.72
C SER A 440 14.74 0.55 -25.56
N LEU A 441 15.72 -0.35 -25.46
CA LEU A 441 15.90 -1.20 -24.27
C LEU A 441 16.53 -0.42 -23.10
N ALA A 442 17.08 0.78 -23.36
CA ALA A 442 17.67 1.64 -22.34
C ALA A 442 16.60 2.52 -21.65
N LYS A 443 16.65 2.58 -20.31
CA LYS A 443 15.68 3.31 -19.46
C LYS A 443 15.68 4.83 -19.69
N GLY A 444 16.79 5.39 -20.18
CA GLY A 444 16.96 6.83 -20.46
C GLY A 444 17.37 7.11 -21.90
N MET A 445 16.96 8.27 -22.42
CA MET A 445 17.29 8.79 -23.75
C MET A 445 17.79 10.23 -23.65
N TYR A 446 18.86 10.54 -24.37
CA TYR A 446 19.35 11.92 -24.51
C TYR A 446 18.52 12.69 -25.56
N VAL A 447 18.07 13.89 -25.21
CA VAL A 447 17.12 14.67 -26.04
C VAL A 447 17.54 16.15 -26.20
N ASN A 448 18.29 16.70 -25.24
CA ASN A 448 18.70 18.12 -25.14
C ASN A 448 17.57 19.10 -25.55
N LEU A 449 16.69 19.38 -24.60
CA LEU A 449 15.63 20.34 -24.69
C LEU A 449 16.07 21.67 -24.11
N LYS A 450 16.12 22.70 -24.94
CA LYS A 450 16.32 24.09 -24.49
C LYS A 450 14.98 24.71 -24.13
N TYR A 451 14.88 25.33 -22.95
CA TYR A 451 13.68 26.02 -22.51
C TYR A 451 13.97 27.29 -21.72
N LYS A 452 12.99 28.20 -21.62
CA LYS A 452 13.08 29.36 -20.71
C LYS A 452 12.11 29.24 -19.56
N LEU A 453 12.52 29.75 -18.40
CA LEU A 453 11.68 29.97 -17.22
C LEU A 453 11.85 31.43 -16.80
N GLY A 454 10.84 32.25 -17.04
CA GLY A 454 10.98 33.71 -16.89
C GLY A 454 12.03 34.28 -17.85
N ILE A 455 13.08 34.89 -17.32
CA ILE A 455 14.20 35.43 -18.11
C ILE A 455 15.35 34.44 -18.31
N GLU A 456 15.37 33.34 -17.57
CA GLU A 456 16.47 32.38 -17.57
C GLU A 456 16.31 31.36 -18.69
N THR A 457 17.44 30.97 -19.30
CA THR A 457 17.49 29.92 -20.33
C THR A 457 18.16 28.68 -19.76
N LEU A 458 17.45 27.56 -19.79
CA LEU A 458 17.80 26.30 -19.16
C LEU A 458 17.79 25.16 -20.18
N HIS A 459 18.44 24.05 -19.82
CA HIS A 459 18.53 22.85 -20.65
C HIS A 459 18.14 21.61 -19.86
N ALA A 460 17.34 20.73 -20.46
CA ALA A 460 17.03 19.41 -19.94
C ALA A 460 17.56 18.34 -20.91
N TYR A 461 18.41 17.45 -20.42
CA TYR A 461 19.21 16.58 -21.29
C TYR A 461 18.64 15.17 -21.45
N PHE A 462 17.99 14.64 -20.42
CA PHE A 462 17.61 13.22 -20.36
C PHE A 462 16.11 13.06 -20.16
N ALA A 463 15.50 12.23 -21.00
CA ALA A 463 14.12 11.77 -20.86
C ALA A 463 14.08 10.29 -20.50
N THR A 464 13.08 9.90 -19.73
CA THR A 464 12.83 8.51 -19.32
C THR A 464 11.66 7.92 -20.11
N TRP A 465 11.81 6.68 -20.56
CA TRP A 465 10.72 5.93 -21.21
C TRP A 465 9.70 5.45 -20.20
N ARG A 466 8.42 5.50 -20.60
CA ARG A 466 7.29 4.85 -19.92
C ARG A 466 6.89 3.59 -20.69
N GLU A 467 6.21 2.69 -20.00
CA GLU A 467 5.75 1.42 -20.57
C GLU A 467 4.73 1.60 -21.71
N ASP A 468 3.95 2.69 -21.66
CA ASP A 468 3.00 3.12 -22.70
C ASP A 468 3.66 3.77 -23.94
N GLY A 469 5.00 3.84 -23.96
CA GLY A 469 5.78 4.40 -25.05
C GLY A 469 5.85 5.93 -25.07
N TRP A 470 5.25 6.62 -24.09
CA TRP A 470 5.53 8.04 -23.86
C TRP A 470 6.90 8.22 -23.19
N MET A 471 7.48 9.40 -23.36
CA MET A 471 8.66 9.83 -22.63
C MET A 471 8.30 11.00 -21.72
N MET A 472 9.04 11.08 -20.62
CA MET A 472 8.94 12.15 -19.65
C MET A 472 10.31 12.80 -19.49
N ILE A 473 10.37 14.13 -19.48
CA ILE A 473 11.57 14.90 -19.15
C ILE A 473 11.25 15.90 -18.03
N GLU A 474 12.01 15.83 -16.94
CA GLU A 474 11.93 16.80 -15.84
C GLU A 474 12.55 18.11 -16.28
N LEU A 475 11.79 19.20 -16.15
CA LEU A 475 12.22 20.54 -16.51
C LEU A 475 12.82 21.22 -15.29
N CYS A 476 12.02 21.42 -14.25
CA CYS A 476 12.42 22.11 -13.02
C CYS A 476 11.66 21.58 -11.80
N ARG A 477 12.09 22.02 -10.61
CA ARG A 477 11.40 21.81 -9.33
C ARG A 477 11.12 23.15 -8.69
N PHE A 478 10.02 23.27 -7.96
CA PHE A 478 9.65 24.51 -7.27
C PHE A 478 8.75 24.24 -6.05
N SER A 479 8.62 25.25 -5.18
CA SER A 479 7.76 25.26 -4.00
C SER A 479 6.67 26.33 -4.16
N ILE A 480 5.46 26.07 -3.66
CA ILE A 480 4.34 27.02 -3.71
C ILE A 480 4.19 27.71 -2.36
N ASP A 481 4.83 28.89 -2.19
CA ASP A 481 4.99 29.50 -0.87
C ASP A 481 4.20 30.80 -0.60
N LYS A 482 3.50 31.41 -1.57
CA LYS A 482 2.42 32.43 -1.32
C LYS A 482 1.84 33.11 -2.58
N GLU A 483 2.61 33.21 -3.67
CA GLU A 483 2.17 33.94 -4.88
C GLU A 483 1.68 33.00 -5.99
N ASP A 484 0.74 33.48 -6.81
CA ASP A 484 0.39 32.87 -8.10
C ASP A 484 1.62 32.92 -9.02
N ILE A 485 2.40 31.83 -9.07
CA ILE A 485 3.57 31.76 -9.95
C ILE A 485 3.08 31.52 -11.38
N ASP A 486 3.08 32.58 -12.18
CA ASP A 486 2.87 32.50 -13.62
C ASP A 486 4.09 31.79 -14.27
N PHE A 487 4.00 30.47 -14.44
CA PHE A 487 5.04 29.71 -15.12
C PHE A 487 5.00 29.97 -16.63
N GLU A 488 5.93 30.79 -17.12
CA GLU A 488 6.20 30.92 -18.54
C GLU A 488 7.33 29.96 -18.95
N PHE A 489 6.94 28.81 -19.48
CA PHE A 489 7.85 27.96 -20.24
C PHE A 489 7.94 28.47 -21.66
N LEU A 490 9.14 28.53 -22.24
CA LEU A 490 9.35 28.62 -23.69
C LEU A 490 10.16 27.42 -24.15
N LEU A 491 9.53 26.38 -24.67
CA LEU A 491 10.26 25.26 -25.28
C LEU A 491 10.86 25.73 -26.62
N GLU A 492 12.18 25.77 -26.75
CA GLU A 492 12.85 26.33 -27.93
C GLU A 492 13.15 25.24 -28.96
N SER A 493 13.89 24.20 -28.58
CA SER A 493 14.27 23.15 -29.53
C SER A 493 14.71 21.85 -28.88
N PHE A 494 14.56 20.73 -29.60
CA PHE A 494 15.28 19.48 -29.35
C PHE A 494 16.48 19.31 -30.29
N SER A 495 17.53 18.61 -29.85
CA SER A 495 18.67 18.29 -30.72
C SER A 495 18.26 17.35 -31.85
N ARG A 496 18.49 17.77 -33.10
CA ARG A 496 18.18 16.99 -34.32
C ARG A 496 19.02 15.71 -34.43
N CYS A 497 20.24 15.68 -33.88
CA CYS A 497 21.12 14.52 -33.96
C CYS A 497 20.54 13.25 -33.32
N TYR A 498 19.86 13.40 -32.18
CA TYR A 498 19.35 12.26 -31.40
C TYR A 498 17.85 12.02 -31.64
N CYS A 499 17.11 13.10 -31.90
CA CYS A 499 15.67 13.04 -32.17
C CYS A 499 15.34 12.70 -33.63
N GLY A 500 16.28 12.90 -34.56
CA GLY A 500 16.04 12.84 -36.00
C GLY A 500 15.15 14.00 -36.48
N SER A 501 14.70 13.92 -37.73
CA SER A 501 13.75 14.87 -38.34
C SER A 501 12.28 14.51 -38.10
N ARG A 502 12.00 13.55 -37.20
CA ARG A 502 10.64 13.04 -36.97
C ARG A 502 9.86 14.01 -36.09
N ALA A 503 8.60 14.20 -36.43
CA ALA A 503 7.66 14.93 -35.60
C ALA A 503 7.55 14.31 -34.20
N ILE A 504 7.15 15.10 -33.21
CA ILE A 504 6.79 14.62 -31.87
C ILE A 504 5.31 14.86 -31.59
N TYR A 505 4.74 14.04 -30.74
CA TYR A 505 3.49 14.30 -30.05
C TYR A 505 3.80 14.89 -28.69
N VAL A 506 3.13 15.99 -28.33
CA VAL A 506 3.20 16.60 -27.00
C VAL A 506 1.83 16.41 -26.35
N GLU A 507 1.83 15.70 -25.22
CA GLU A 507 0.62 15.43 -24.45
C GLU A 507 0.28 16.60 -23.53
N GLY A 508 1.27 17.06 -22.78
CA GLY A 508 1.11 18.11 -21.79
C GLY A 508 2.28 18.22 -20.83
N ILE A 509 2.11 19.05 -19.81
CA ILE A 509 3.05 19.24 -18.70
C ILE A 509 2.38 18.80 -17.41
N GLN A 510 3.05 17.94 -16.65
CA GLN A 510 2.61 17.45 -15.35
C GLN A 510 3.36 18.17 -14.22
N PHE A 511 2.62 18.48 -13.17
CA PHE A 511 3.04 18.95 -11.87
C PHE A 511 2.87 17.78 -10.92
N LEU A 512 3.97 17.14 -10.56
CA LEU A 512 3.98 15.99 -9.67
C LEU A 512 4.52 16.43 -8.30
N ALA A 513 3.72 16.24 -7.25
CA ALA A 513 4.18 16.45 -5.89
C ALA A 513 5.36 15.51 -5.57
N ILE A 514 6.38 16.04 -4.91
CA ILE A 514 7.55 15.30 -4.46
C ILE A 514 7.65 15.46 -2.94
N ASP A 515 7.90 14.36 -2.24
CA ASP A 515 8.07 14.38 -0.79
C ASP A 515 9.25 15.28 -0.42
N ASN A 516 9.09 16.09 0.63
CA ASN A 516 10.18 16.85 1.21
C ASN A 516 11.21 15.85 1.73
N VAL A 517 12.32 15.73 1.01
CA VAL A 517 13.53 15.11 1.54
C VAL A 517 13.85 15.82 2.85
N LYS A 518 14.11 15.05 3.92
CA LYS A 518 14.54 15.59 5.22
C LYS A 518 15.59 16.69 5.00
N ASP A 519 15.48 17.77 5.76
CA ASP A 519 16.22 19.04 5.64
C ASP A 519 17.77 18.96 5.53
N GLU A 520 18.38 17.76 5.57
CA GLU A 520 19.82 17.56 5.35
C GLU A 520 20.25 17.61 3.87
N GLU A 521 19.35 17.41 2.89
CA GLU A 521 19.67 17.57 1.45
C GLU A 521 19.23 18.93 0.87
N ILE A 522 18.49 19.75 1.64
CA ILE A 522 17.91 21.01 1.14
C ILE A 522 18.94 22.14 1.02
N ASP A 523 20.06 22.08 1.74
CA ASP A 523 21.17 23.03 1.54
C ASP A 523 22.10 22.65 0.38
N GLU A 524 22.12 21.38 -0.07
CA GLU A 524 22.86 21.00 -1.28
C GLU A 524 22.07 21.27 -2.57
N LEU A 525 20.73 21.24 -2.52
CA LEU A 525 19.86 21.43 -3.70
C LEU A 525 19.41 22.88 -3.96
N LYS A 526 19.59 23.82 -3.01
CA LYS A 526 19.40 25.26 -3.25
C LYS A 526 20.43 25.89 -4.19
N ASN A 527 21.47 25.15 -4.59
CA ASN A 527 22.55 25.64 -5.46
C ASN A 527 22.39 25.31 -6.96
N VAL A 528 21.25 24.74 -7.40
CA VAL A 528 21.10 24.17 -8.76
C VAL A 528 20.55 25.15 -9.83
N PRO A 529 20.52 26.47 -9.59
CA PRO A 529 20.97 27.36 -10.69
C PRO A 529 21.65 28.63 -10.17
N LYS A 530 22.85 28.55 -9.58
CA LYS A 530 23.65 29.75 -9.27
C LYS A 530 25.16 29.51 -9.32
N VAL A 531 25.73 29.23 -10.49
CA VAL A 531 27.16 29.46 -10.71
C VAL A 531 27.42 30.03 -12.11
N LEU A 532 27.05 31.30 -12.28
CA LEU A 532 27.76 32.28 -13.12
C LEU A 532 27.53 33.66 -12.47
N LYS A 533 27.97 33.78 -11.21
CA LYS A 533 28.33 35.07 -10.65
C LYS A 533 29.78 34.96 -10.19
N SER A 534 30.60 35.77 -10.83
CA SER A 534 31.99 35.98 -10.52
C SER A 534 32.15 36.54 -9.10
N ASP A 535 33.31 36.19 -8.56
CA ASP A 535 34.11 36.90 -7.57
C ASP A 535 33.96 36.58 -6.06
N LEU A 536 35.10 36.04 -5.57
CA LEU A 536 35.76 36.31 -4.30
C LEU A 536 35.11 35.77 -3.01
N ASN A 537 35.49 34.56 -2.60
CA ASN A 537 36.44 34.40 -1.49
C ASN A 537 37.02 32.98 -1.40
N VAL A 538 38.30 32.98 -1.03
CA VAL A 538 39.25 31.86 -0.93
C VAL A 538 38.97 31.05 0.35
N VAL A 539 39.19 29.72 0.29
CA VAL A 539 39.98 28.88 1.24
C VAL A 539 39.52 27.40 1.22
N GLN A 540 40.45 26.54 0.78
CA GLN A 540 40.64 25.10 1.05
C GLN A 540 39.55 24.08 0.68
N LEU A 541 39.86 23.23 -0.32
CA LEU A 541 39.56 21.78 -0.29
C LEU A 541 40.58 20.99 -1.14
N GLN A 542 41.85 20.99 -0.69
CA GLN A 542 42.89 20.03 -1.12
C GLN A 542 42.94 18.80 -0.19
N LYS A 543 41.88 18.48 0.56
CA LYS A 543 41.93 17.34 1.47
C LYS A 543 41.73 16.03 0.71
N LEU A 544 42.75 15.16 0.77
CA LEU A 544 42.65 13.75 0.43
C LEU A 544 41.58 13.09 1.32
N PRO A 545 40.80 12.12 0.80
CA PRO A 545 39.93 11.29 1.64
C PRO A 545 40.74 10.71 2.82
N THR A 546 40.10 10.50 3.97
CA THR A 546 40.74 10.06 5.23
C THR A 546 41.52 8.74 5.14
N ASN A 547 41.37 7.99 4.03
CA ASN A 547 41.98 6.69 3.76
C ASN A 547 42.95 6.73 2.54
N CYS A 548 43.52 7.89 2.22
CA CYS A 548 44.41 8.10 1.07
C CYS A 548 45.77 8.67 1.51
N GLU A 549 46.86 8.01 1.10
CA GLU A 549 48.24 8.50 1.26
C GLU A 549 48.82 8.92 -0.10
N GLU A 550 49.42 10.11 -0.20
CA GLU A 550 50.15 10.54 -1.40
C GLU A 550 51.57 9.99 -1.36
N ILE A 551 51.91 9.13 -2.34
CA ILE A 551 53.21 8.46 -2.41
C ILE A 551 54.22 9.33 -3.16
N PHE A 552 53.76 10.03 -4.20
CA PHE A 552 54.61 10.82 -5.10
C PHE A 552 53.80 11.87 -5.86
N ASN A 553 54.38 13.06 -6.06
CA ASN A 553 53.82 14.14 -6.85
C ASN A 553 54.96 14.99 -7.45
N ASP A 554 55.04 15.07 -8.77
CA ASP A 554 56.03 15.87 -9.51
C ASP A 554 55.40 17.08 -10.25
N GLY A 555 54.15 17.40 -9.95
CA GLY A 555 53.39 18.46 -10.63
C GLY A 555 52.79 18.04 -11.98
N GLU A 556 53.21 16.90 -12.55
CA GLU A 556 52.62 16.34 -13.77
C GLU A 556 51.92 14.98 -13.54
N LYS A 557 52.30 14.29 -12.47
CA LYS A 557 51.82 12.97 -12.08
C LYS A 557 51.68 12.89 -10.57
N ILE A 558 50.59 12.30 -10.09
CA ILE A 558 50.35 12.03 -8.68
C ILE A 558 50.08 10.53 -8.52
N LEU A 559 50.82 9.88 -7.62
CA LEU A 559 50.59 8.49 -7.23
C LEU A 559 50.00 8.46 -5.81
N LEU A 560 48.80 7.89 -5.67
CA LEU A 560 48.07 7.78 -4.41
C LEU A 560 47.94 6.31 -3.99
N LEU A 561 48.02 6.04 -2.69
CA LEU A 561 47.65 4.78 -2.08
C LEU A 561 46.24 4.93 -1.51
N VAL A 562 45.26 4.24 -2.08
CA VAL A 562 43.86 4.26 -1.63
C VAL A 562 43.48 2.85 -1.20
N ASN A 563 43.20 2.64 0.09
CA ASN A 563 42.88 1.32 0.65
C ASN A 563 43.93 0.23 0.27
N GLY A 564 45.23 0.58 0.30
CA GLY A 564 46.33 -0.34 -0.05
C GLY A 564 46.55 -0.58 -1.54
N LYS A 565 45.75 0.02 -2.43
CA LYS A 565 45.91 -0.06 -3.90
C LYS A 565 46.53 1.22 -4.45
N LYS A 566 47.40 1.11 -5.46
CA LYS A 566 48.02 2.25 -6.15
C LYS A 566 47.05 2.85 -7.18
N HIS A 567 46.84 4.15 -7.11
CA HIS A 567 46.05 4.96 -8.03
C HIS A 567 46.97 5.99 -8.68
N LEU A 568 46.93 6.11 -10.00
CA LEU A 568 47.77 7.06 -10.76
C LEU A 568 46.88 8.14 -11.37
N MET A 569 47.20 9.41 -11.10
CA MET A 569 46.64 10.56 -11.79
C MET A 569 47.72 11.20 -12.68
N LEU A 570 47.35 11.52 -13.92
CA LEU A 570 48.15 12.29 -14.85
C LEU A 570 47.48 13.64 -15.08
N SER A 571 48.26 14.72 -15.05
CA SER A 571 47.77 16.04 -15.43
C SER A 571 47.35 16.05 -16.90
N ALA A 572 46.39 16.92 -17.25
CA ALA A 572 46.00 17.11 -18.64
C ALA A 572 47.21 17.46 -19.54
N LYS A 573 48.17 18.22 -18.99
CA LYS A 573 49.44 18.59 -19.65
C LYS A 573 50.28 17.37 -19.99
N ALA A 574 50.52 16.48 -19.03
CA ALA A 574 51.29 15.26 -19.24
C ALA A 574 50.63 14.30 -20.23
N ALA A 575 49.28 14.26 -20.24
CA ALA A 575 48.51 13.41 -21.15
C ALA A 575 48.43 13.94 -22.59
N LEU A 576 48.74 15.22 -22.82
CA LEU A 576 48.60 15.87 -24.13
C LEU A 576 49.94 16.17 -24.83
N LEU A 577 51.05 16.32 -24.08
CA LEU A 577 52.37 16.70 -24.61
C LEU A 577 53.13 15.61 -25.39
N GLU A 578 52.66 14.36 -25.40
CA GLU A 578 53.28 13.29 -26.23
C GLU A 578 52.93 13.40 -27.74
N TYR A 579 52.34 14.53 -28.18
CA TYR A 579 52.02 14.79 -29.58
C TYR A 579 52.94 15.89 -30.17
N PRO A 580 53.78 15.59 -31.18
CA PRO A 580 54.72 16.58 -31.74
C PRO A 580 54.06 17.69 -32.58
N ASN A 581 52.76 17.57 -32.88
CA ASN A 581 52.03 18.57 -33.66
C ASN A 581 51.16 19.42 -32.73
N ALA A 582 51.56 20.67 -32.58
CA ALA A 582 50.96 21.71 -31.73
C ALA A 582 49.42 21.67 -31.73
N MET A 583 48.85 21.15 -30.65
CA MET A 583 47.46 21.40 -30.28
C MET A 583 47.38 22.83 -29.73
N PRO A 584 46.50 23.72 -30.24
CA PRO A 584 46.26 25.01 -29.63
C PRO A 584 45.43 24.78 -28.35
N PHE A 585 46.03 25.00 -27.19
CA PHE A 585 45.35 24.99 -25.89
C PHE A 585 45.87 26.15 -25.04
N GLN A 586 45.06 26.61 -24.08
CA GLN A 586 45.47 27.64 -23.12
C GLN A 586 45.61 27.00 -21.74
N MET A 587 46.74 27.26 -21.09
CA MET A 587 46.96 26.88 -19.70
C MET A 587 46.36 27.94 -18.79
N LYS A 588 45.56 27.51 -17.82
CA LYS A 588 44.97 28.37 -16.81
C LYS A 588 45.42 27.90 -15.42
N PRO A 589 45.95 28.80 -14.57
CA PRO A 589 46.14 28.50 -13.16
C PRO A 589 44.79 28.17 -12.53
N SER A 590 44.71 27.09 -11.75
CA SER A 590 43.48 26.69 -11.08
C SER A 590 43.72 26.30 -9.64
N THR A 591 42.97 26.92 -8.74
CA THR A 591 42.91 26.55 -7.33
C THR A 591 42.00 25.33 -7.07
N GLN A 592 41.27 24.86 -8.08
CA GLN A 592 40.38 23.69 -8.02
C GLN A 592 41.06 22.41 -8.53
N SER A 593 42.10 22.54 -9.36
CA SER A 593 42.89 21.42 -9.86
C SER A 593 43.91 20.95 -8.81
N ARG A 594 44.06 19.63 -8.69
CA ARG A 594 45.12 19.01 -7.85
C ARG A 594 46.53 19.23 -8.42
N PHE A 595 46.64 19.60 -9.69
CA PHE A 595 47.91 19.90 -10.36
C PHE A 595 48.21 21.40 -10.43
N GLY A 596 47.37 22.26 -9.83
CA GLY A 596 47.54 23.73 -9.84
C GLY A 596 47.27 24.40 -11.19
N GLU A 597 47.09 23.61 -12.25
CA GLU A 597 46.89 24.06 -13.62
C GLU A 597 45.80 23.23 -14.30
N GLU A 598 45.08 23.86 -15.24
CA GLU A 598 44.06 23.25 -16.09
C GLU A 598 44.30 23.63 -17.54
N ILE A 599 43.82 22.77 -18.45
CA ILE A 599 43.90 23.02 -19.88
C ILE A 599 42.50 23.33 -20.40
N GLU A 600 42.34 24.56 -20.88
CA GLU A 600 41.21 24.93 -21.71
C GLU A 600 41.54 24.64 -23.17
N LEU A 601 40.70 23.81 -23.78
CA LEU A 601 40.83 23.49 -25.20
C LEU A 601 40.28 24.64 -26.04
N LEU A 602 41.06 25.05 -27.05
CA LEU A 602 40.59 25.96 -28.07
C LEU A 602 39.64 25.21 -29.03
N PRO A 603 38.75 25.94 -29.74
CA PRO A 603 37.63 25.35 -30.44
C PRO A 603 38.07 24.33 -31.51
N GLN A 604 37.89 23.03 -31.26
CA GLN A 604 38.20 21.95 -32.22
C GLN A 604 37.10 20.88 -32.29
N GLN A 605 37.01 20.17 -33.42
CA GLN A 605 36.04 19.09 -33.65
C GLN A 605 36.47 17.72 -33.09
N VAL A 606 37.79 17.52 -32.88
CA VAL A 606 38.34 16.24 -32.43
C VAL A 606 39.46 16.48 -31.44
N LEU A 607 39.32 15.93 -30.23
CA LEU A 607 40.42 15.85 -29.25
C LEU A 607 41.05 14.45 -29.33
N ARG A 608 42.38 14.39 -29.40
CA ARG A 608 43.13 13.15 -29.27
C ARG A 608 44.01 13.22 -28.04
N ILE A 609 43.84 12.26 -27.14
CA ILE A 609 44.70 12.10 -25.97
C ILE A 609 45.55 10.87 -26.20
N ASN A 610 46.87 11.06 -26.20
CA ASN A 610 47.85 10.00 -26.32
C ASN A 610 48.72 10.01 -25.08
N CYS A 611 48.73 8.92 -24.31
CA CYS A 611 49.68 8.79 -23.21
C CYS A 611 50.34 7.42 -23.20
N ARG A 612 51.62 7.41 -22.81
CA ARG A 612 52.42 6.22 -22.56
C ARG A 612 52.52 6.00 -21.06
N ILE A 613 52.09 4.82 -20.61
CA ILE A 613 52.06 4.47 -19.19
C ILE A 613 53.02 3.31 -18.96
N LYS A 614 53.91 3.47 -17.98
CA LYS A 614 54.82 2.41 -17.52
C LYS A 614 54.06 1.42 -16.65
N SER A 615 54.27 0.12 -16.88
CA SER A 615 53.61 -0.96 -16.12
C SER A 615 53.97 -0.96 -14.62
N GLU A 616 55.18 -0.52 -14.27
CA GLU A 616 55.70 -0.40 -12.89
C GLU A 616 54.89 0.56 -11.98
N TRP A 617 54.03 1.42 -12.54
CA TRP A 617 53.25 2.40 -11.79
C TRP A 617 51.85 1.92 -11.36
N LEU A 618 51.50 0.69 -11.73
CA LEU A 618 50.27 0.01 -11.31
C LEU A 618 50.62 -1.02 -10.20
N SER A 619 49.68 -1.34 -9.30
CA SER A 619 49.94 -2.18 -8.11
C SER A 619 50.56 -3.55 -8.44
N GLY A 620 51.48 -4.05 -7.62
CA GLY A 620 52.43 -5.14 -7.91
C GLY A 620 51.91 -6.51 -8.38
N ASP A 621 50.60 -6.73 -8.50
CA ASP A 621 49.98 -7.93 -9.11
C ASP A 621 49.42 -7.67 -10.52
N THR A 622 49.64 -6.48 -11.10
CA THR A 622 49.15 -6.14 -12.44
C THR A 622 50.13 -6.60 -13.51
N GLU A 623 50.03 -7.85 -13.94
CA GLU A 623 50.39 -8.20 -15.31
C GLU A 623 49.49 -7.43 -16.29
N CYS A 624 50.09 -7.03 -17.41
CA CYS A 624 49.63 -5.97 -18.28
C CYS A 624 48.19 -6.19 -18.80
N PRO A 625 47.34 -5.15 -18.82
CA PRO A 625 45.93 -5.34 -19.14
C PRO A 625 45.61 -5.36 -20.63
N ARG A 626 44.79 -6.33 -21.07
CA ARG A 626 44.12 -6.29 -22.38
C ARG A 626 42.84 -5.43 -22.31
N PRO A 627 42.51 -4.62 -23.34
CA PRO A 627 41.27 -3.87 -23.37
C PRO A 627 40.08 -4.84 -23.33
N TRP A 628 39.29 -4.78 -22.27
CA TRP A 628 38.09 -5.57 -22.13
C TRP A 628 36.87 -4.68 -22.43
N ASN A 629 36.13 -5.02 -23.48
CA ASN A 629 34.86 -4.40 -23.90
C ASN A 629 34.87 -2.92 -24.34
N LEU A 630 34.85 -2.69 -25.66
CA LEU A 630 34.58 -1.39 -26.29
C LEU A 630 33.08 -0.98 -26.30
N HIS A 631 32.17 -1.84 -25.82
CA HIS A 631 30.72 -1.69 -25.98
C HIS A 631 29.89 -1.71 -24.69
N ASP A 632 30.52 -1.67 -23.51
CA ASP A 632 29.83 -1.63 -22.21
C ASP A 632 29.28 -0.22 -21.94
N THR A 633 27.98 -0.10 -21.64
CA THR A 633 27.16 1.13 -21.73
C THR A 633 27.26 2.09 -20.53
N ASN A 634 28.23 1.91 -19.63
CA ASN A 634 28.48 2.81 -18.50
C ASN A 634 29.34 4.04 -18.87
N GLN A 635 29.02 4.70 -19.99
CA GLN A 635 29.77 5.85 -20.53
C GLN A 635 29.12 7.21 -20.26
N ALA A 636 28.06 7.26 -19.44
CA ALA A 636 27.46 8.54 -19.04
C ALA A 636 28.42 9.28 -18.08
N PRO A 637 28.75 10.56 -18.36
CA PRO A 637 29.48 11.39 -17.41
C PRO A 637 28.76 11.45 -16.06
N LYS A 638 29.50 11.25 -14.96
CA LYS A 638 29.00 11.40 -13.59
C LYS A 638 29.61 12.63 -12.96
N GLN A 639 28.82 13.44 -12.28
CA GLN A 639 29.34 14.58 -11.54
C GLN A 639 29.93 14.11 -10.20
N ARG A 640 31.15 14.55 -9.90
CA ARG A 640 31.83 14.37 -8.62
C ARG A 640 31.39 15.45 -7.63
N ALA A 641 31.62 15.20 -6.34
CA ALA A 641 31.34 16.16 -5.26
C ALA A 641 32.13 17.48 -5.38
N ASP A 642 33.26 17.49 -6.08
CA ASP A 642 34.07 18.68 -6.37
C ASP A 642 33.63 19.42 -7.64
N GLY A 643 32.47 19.06 -8.22
CA GLY A 643 31.89 19.72 -9.40
C GLY A 643 32.41 19.20 -10.74
N TRP A 644 33.45 18.36 -10.76
CA TRP A 644 34.02 17.80 -11.98
C TRP A 644 33.20 16.65 -12.56
N MET A 645 33.16 16.53 -13.89
CA MET A 645 32.53 15.42 -14.58
C MET A 645 33.54 14.28 -14.83
N GLU A 646 33.26 13.07 -14.36
CA GLU A 646 34.06 11.87 -14.63
C GLU A 646 33.39 10.96 -15.68
N VAL A 647 34.17 10.48 -16.64
CA VAL A 647 33.74 9.51 -17.66
C VAL A 647 34.65 8.30 -17.59
N ARG A 648 34.07 7.11 -17.40
CA ARG A 648 34.84 5.86 -17.43
C ARG A 648 35.10 5.46 -18.89
N VAL A 649 36.32 5.71 -19.35
CA VAL A 649 36.70 5.47 -20.74
C VAL A 649 37.25 4.06 -21.01
N TRP A 650 37.80 3.36 -20.01
CA TRP A 650 38.34 1.99 -20.16
C TRP A 650 38.22 1.11 -18.90
N LYS A 651 38.29 -0.21 -19.13
CA LYS A 651 38.50 -1.27 -18.13
C LYS A 651 39.63 -2.19 -18.59
N LEU A 652 40.46 -2.61 -17.64
CA LEU A 652 41.73 -3.30 -17.85
C LEU A 652 41.71 -4.64 -17.07
N ASN A 653 42.05 -5.78 -17.71
CA ASN A 653 42.05 -7.12 -17.10
C ASN A 653 43.44 -7.78 -17.15
N SER A 654 43.98 -8.23 -16.01
CA SER A 654 45.40 -8.53 -15.76
C SER A 654 45.89 -9.94 -16.11
N LYS A 655 45.29 -10.64 -17.09
CA LYS A 655 45.57 -12.08 -17.29
C LYS A 655 46.63 -12.47 -18.35
N HIS A 656 47.40 -11.56 -18.95
CA HIS A 656 48.45 -11.94 -19.91
C HIS A 656 49.66 -10.98 -19.96
N LYS A 657 50.89 -11.55 -19.99
CA LYS A 657 52.16 -10.85 -20.24
C LYS A 657 52.23 -10.17 -21.61
N LEU A 658 52.81 -8.97 -21.64
CA LEU A 658 53.20 -8.20 -22.82
C LEU A 658 54.74 -8.17 -22.92
N GLU A 659 55.27 -8.05 -24.14
CA GLU A 659 56.70 -8.03 -24.46
C GLU A 659 57.38 -6.66 -24.25
N ASN A 660 56.65 -5.61 -23.83
CA ASN A 660 57.17 -4.25 -23.66
C ASN A 660 56.72 -3.58 -22.34
N ASP A 661 57.62 -2.84 -21.68
CA ASP A 661 57.45 -2.17 -20.36
C ASP A 661 56.46 -0.98 -20.33
N HIS A 662 55.76 -0.73 -21.44
CA HIS A 662 54.84 0.38 -21.61
C HIS A 662 53.62 -0.02 -22.43
N PHE A 663 52.46 0.57 -22.15
CA PHE A 663 51.30 0.52 -23.04
C PHE A 663 50.87 1.93 -23.49
N HIS A 664 50.38 2.01 -24.73
CA HIS A 664 49.91 3.25 -25.34
C HIS A 664 48.40 3.35 -25.28
N VAL A 665 47.94 4.47 -24.73
CA VAL A 665 46.55 4.88 -24.66
C VAL A 665 46.30 5.88 -25.78
N LYS A 666 45.34 5.60 -26.67
CA LYS A 666 44.88 6.53 -27.71
C LYS A 666 43.38 6.74 -27.59
N LEU A 667 42.98 7.88 -27.02
CA LEU A 667 41.59 8.31 -26.94
C LEU A 667 41.30 9.29 -28.08
N LYS A 668 40.17 9.12 -28.76
CA LYS A 668 39.66 10.05 -29.77
C LYS A 668 38.25 10.49 -29.35
N LEU A 669 38.14 11.70 -28.83
CA LEU A 669 36.84 12.35 -28.65
C LEU A 669 36.45 13.01 -29.96
N ILE A 670 35.29 12.62 -30.49
CA ILE A 670 34.72 13.18 -31.72
C ILE A 670 33.46 13.93 -31.33
N ILE A 671 33.41 15.22 -31.63
CA ILE A 671 32.17 15.99 -31.56
C ILE A 671 31.44 15.87 -32.89
N TYR A 672 30.14 15.61 -32.81
CA TYR A 672 29.28 15.52 -34.00
C TYR A 672 28.55 16.85 -34.33
N GLU A 673 28.48 17.83 -33.41
CA GLU A 673 28.05 19.22 -33.67
C GLU A 673 28.81 20.27 -32.83
N GLY A 674 29.38 21.31 -33.48
CA GLY A 674 30.06 22.45 -32.83
C GLY A 674 31.57 22.30 -32.62
N THR A 675 32.19 23.26 -31.93
CA THR A 675 33.60 23.23 -31.51
C THR A 675 33.70 23.00 -29.99
N MET A 676 34.71 22.24 -29.53
CA MET A 676 35.09 22.09 -28.10
C MET A 676 35.57 23.45 -27.52
N SER A 677 34.74 24.48 -27.47
CA SER A 677 35.11 25.74 -26.80
C SER A 677 34.71 25.67 -25.33
N GLY A 678 35.67 25.94 -24.43
CA GLY A 678 35.42 25.97 -22.99
C GLY A 678 35.39 24.59 -22.31
N LEU A 679 35.79 23.50 -22.98
CA LEU A 679 36.03 22.24 -22.27
C LEU A 679 37.34 22.37 -21.48
N ILE A 680 37.21 22.26 -20.16
CA ILE A 680 38.34 22.25 -19.23
C ILE A 680 38.65 20.81 -18.87
N LEU A 681 39.88 20.38 -19.14
CA LEU A 681 40.37 19.05 -18.80
C LEU A 681 41.33 19.16 -17.60
N CYS A 682 40.98 18.47 -16.51
CA CYS A 682 41.82 18.43 -15.30
C CYS A 682 42.89 17.32 -15.39
N GLY A 683 42.54 16.12 -15.84
CA GLY A 683 43.51 15.02 -15.99
C GLY A 683 42.89 13.67 -16.33
N LEU A 684 43.75 12.65 -16.37
CA LEU A 684 43.36 11.24 -16.51
C LEU A 684 43.65 10.50 -15.19
N GLU A 685 42.71 9.68 -14.74
CA GLU A 685 42.82 8.94 -13.48
C GLU A 685 42.68 7.43 -13.72
N PHE A 686 43.64 6.66 -13.19
CA PHE A 686 43.66 5.20 -13.20
C PHE A 686 43.36 4.70 -11.80
N ARG A 687 42.15 4.13 -11.62
CA ARG A 687 41.70 3.55 -10.35
C ARG A 687 41.76 2.03 -10.43
N ALA A 688 42.36 1.40 -9.42
CA ALA A 688 42.23 -0.03 -9.24
C ALA A 688 40.82 -0.33 -8.70
N MET A 689 40.08 -1.22 -9.37
CA MET A 689 38.78 -1.71 -8.86
C MET A 689 39.00 -2.84 -7.85
#